data_AF-A0A812IPU1-F1
#
_entry.id   AF-A0A812IPU1-F1
#
_cell.length_a   1.000
_cell.length_b   1.000
_cell.length_c   1.000
_cell.angle_alpha   90.00
_cell.angle_beta   90.00
_cell.angle_gamma   90.00
#
_symmetry.space_group_name_H-M   'P 1'
#
loop_
_entity.id
_entity.type
_entity.pdbx_description
1 polymer ?
#
loop_
_entity_poly.entity_id
_entity_poly.type
_entity_poly.pdbx_seq_one_letter_code
_entity_poly.pdbx_strand_id
1 'polypeptide(L)'
;MSMRLSCVALLVLFSGCAQVAQQTTVDQLRLELAQIQNSLDDAGTQATALFAEQSLNTEDLSTQLASLNETVSRLDDTVSTSCPEKAERVVVQRCDPVNTTSVVVATEGKMVLGELERVWVDPPGLQMIARIDTGASSSSLHADNITPFERDGDDWVRFNINNSDKESVTIEQPVTKYVRVFQQADKSGSRRPVVELRLVLGDVRDTFSFTLADRSHLEQDMILGRNFLTDMALVDVSKQYVQPPFKPVAVTVEARIEFDARGGAAQVYLTLPPDQQGFAMVSEATASSGWGFAIEGDQIQRRAHWTQRAPQGRQVLFYKLDLAVSDADTWELPPPEPSGTIIWDEPYQTAVSHVLDTILPITADPHTMALQLIKTITRQPPDQNVSLLTSAYAGADLLQRVLQTAGINARAVQVLELEDGRRRQSLADYLQVWDGQQWRLYDPAVGEVTKSTELLLWQTGTPGVLEVLGGTNSRVSFSMISQSRSSLLLAQEQADDLALSLYNLPIAEQSMFKLIMLLPVGAFVVVLLRVLIGIRTSGTFMPVLIALAFLQTELIPGLTSFIIVVGIGLSIRSYLSTLNLLLVARIATLVVLVIAIISLFSIVSYRLGLIQGLTITFFPMIILAWTIERMSITWEEEGPKEVLLQGGGSLFVAVLAFLLMDMAVIEHLAFNFPELHLVLLGFILLAGRYTGYRLLELKRFSAPFELKRRGILGMNRRNISYISRYNNRRQFPLVDNKLKTKLVAEEAGLAVPKLIDIVATQHEVESVERNLKGLDSFVVKPAQGSGGKGILVVVGQEDGQYRKASGDLISLAAVKRHLTNTLSGLHSLGGRNDVAILETLVRVDPVFSSFSHEGVPDIRLIVFQGIPVMGMLRLATRASDGKANLHQGAIGVGLDIATGRGIQAVLHNKLVTHHPDTGADLSTLTVPNWPALLRLAAECYEVTELGYLGCDIVIDRDRGPLILELNARPGLSIQLANNSGLLPRLQHVEATNTKKMRIADRLQFAIENFKHDDTWETLPAF
;
A
#
# COMPACT_ATOMS: atom_id res chain seq x y z
N MET A 1 -20.40 35.28 -1.05
CA MET A 1 -19.48 35.58 0.07
C MET A 1 -19.93 34.99 1.40
N SER A 2 -21.23 34.73 1.64
CA SER A 2 -21.71 34.18 2.94
C SER A 2 -21.40 32.69 3.19
N MET A 3 -21.13 31.89 2.14
CA MET A 3 -20.85 30.45 2.31
C MET A 3 -19.41 30.14 2.77
N ARG A 4 -18.51 31.14 2.74
CA ARG A 4 -17.17 31.04 3.34
C ARG A 4 -17.18 31.37 4.84
N LEU A 5 -18.13 32.18 5.31
CA LEU A 5 -18.26 32.52 6.73
C LEU A 5 -18.94 31.41 7.55
N SER A 6 -19.88 30.64 6.98
CA SER A 6 -20.52 29.55 7.73
C SER A 6 -19.57 28.39 8.07
N CYS A 7 -18.57 28.09 7.23
CA CYS A 7 -17.57 27.07 7.56
C CYS A 7 -16.59 27.55 8.64
N VAL A 8 -16.26 28.84 8.66
CA VAL A 8 -15.40 29.43 9.70
C VAL A 8 -16.19 29.56 11.02
N ALA A 9 -17.47 29.91 10.97
CA ALA A 9 -18.32 29.98 12.16
C ALA A 9 -18.58 28.59 12.78
N LEU A 10 -18.68 27.53 11.98
CA LEU A 10 -18.79 26.16 12.49
C LEU A 10 -17.49 25.70 13.17
N LEU A 11 -16.32 26.09 12.63
CA LEU A 11 -15.02 25.83 13.25
C LEU A 11 -14.81 26.63 14.56
N VAL A 12 -15.34 27.86 14.64
CA VAL A 12 -15.25 28.69 15.84
C VAL A 12 -16.22 28.22 16.95
N LEU A 13 -17.38 27.67 16.59
CA LEU A 13 -18.33 27.10 17.56
C LEU A 13 -17.79 25.83 18.24
N PHE A 14 -16.96 25.03 17.56
CA PHE A 14 -16.27 23.89 18.18
C PHE A 14 -15.11 24.31 19.10
N SER A 15 -14.50 25.49 18.88
CA SER A 15 -13.46 26.02 19.79
C SER A 15 -14.02 26.68 21.05
N GLY A 16 -15.26 27.18 21.02
CA GLY A 16 -15.86 27.92 22.14
C GLY A 16 -16.21 27.06 23.36
N CYS A 17 -16.47 25.76 23.19
CA CYS A 17 -16.76 24.85 24.30
C CYS A 17 -15.49 24.34 25.01
N ALA A 18 -14.30 24.54 24.44
CA ALA A 18 -13.03 24.08 25.02
C ALA A 18 -12.44 25.05 26.04
N GLN A 19 -12.80 26.35 25.98
CA GLN A 19 -12.07 27.39 26.70
C GLN A 19 -12.45 27.53 28.18
N VAL A 20 -13.61 27.01 28.62
CA VAL A 20 -13.99 26.99 30.05
C VAL A 20 -13.40 25.79 30.79
N ALA A 21 -13.05 24.71 30.08
CA ALA A 21 -12.39 23.54 30.66
C ALA A 21 -10.86 23.71 30.79
N GLN A 22 -10.29 24.72 30.14
CA GLN A 22 -8.84 24.91 30.01
C GLN A 22 -8.24 25.79 31.12
N GLN A 23 -9.05 26.59 31.82
CA GLN A 23 -8.56 27.48 32.86
C GLN A 23 -8.28 26.74 34.18
N THR A 24 -9.09 25.72 34.51
CA THR A 24 -8.86 24.83 35.66
C THR A 24 -7.65 23.92 35.46
N THR A 25 -7.34 23.54 34.21
CA THR A 25 -6.20 22.67 33.90
C THR A 25 -4.86 23.41 33.97
N VAL A 26 -4.80 24.70 33.63
CA VAL A 26 -3.55 25.49 33.69
C VAL A 26 -3.11 25.74 35.14
N ASP A 27 -4.04 25.97 36.06
CA ASP A 27 -3.70 26.14 37.48
C ASP A 27 -3.29 24.81 38.13
N GLN A 28 -3.85 23.68 37.68
CA GLN A 28 -3.45 22.33 38.10
C GLN A 28 -2.04 21.98 37.57
N LEU A 29 -1.76 22.29 36.30
CA LEU A 29 -0.45 22.08 35.67
C LEU A 29 0.65 22.93 36.31
N ARG A 30 0.35 24.15 36.79
CA ARG A 30 1.32 24.97 37.53
C ARG A 30 1.69 24.38 38.89
N LEU A 31 0.74 23.75 39.56
CA LEU A 31 0.96 23.08 40.84
C LEU A 31 1.76 21.78 40.67
N GLU A 32 1.49 21.03 39.60
CA GLU A 32 2.29 19.85 39.23
C GLU A 32 3.70 20.22 38.77
N LEU A 33 3.87 21.30 37.98
CA LEU A 33 5.20 21.79 37.59
C LEU A 33 6.06 22.21 38.80
N ALA A 34 5.46 22.85 39.80
CA ALA A 34 6.15 23.21 41.03
C ALA A 34 6.55 21.97 41.87
N GLN A 35 5.72 20.92 41.87
CA GLN A 35 6.07 19.65 42.52
C GLN A 35 7.18 18.92 41.78
N ILE A 36 7.16 18.93 40.44
CA ILE A 36 8.20 18.32 39.60
C ILE A 36 9.54 19.02 39.78
N GLN A 37 9.56 20.36 39.84
CA GLN A 37 10.79 21.11 40.11
C GLN A 37 11.40 20.79 41.49
N ASN A 38 10.58 20.73 42.54
CA ASN A 38 11.08 20.34 43.86
C ASN A 38 11.61 18.89 43.87
N SER A 39 10.98 17.96 43.15
CA SER A 39 11.50 16.58 43.04
C SER A 39 12.79 16.47 42.23
N LEU A 40 12.99 17.36 41.24
CA LEU A 40 14.23 17.44 40.46
C LEU A 40 15.39 18.02 41.30
N ASP A 41 15.11 19.01 42.14
CA ASP A 41 16.10 19.57 43.06
C ASP A 41 16.49 18.55 44.14
N ASP A 42 15.53 17.80 44.70
CA ASP A 42 15.80 16.72 45.67
C ASP A 42 16.60 15.57 45.03
N ALA A 43 16.26 15.18 43.79
CA ALA A 43 17.00 14.15 43.04
C ALA A 43 18.42 14.60 42.67
N GLY A 44 18.62 15.87 42.32
CA GLY A 44 19.95 16.44 42.08
C GLY A 44 20.82 16.47 43.32
N THR A 45 20.22 16.70 44.49
CA THR A 45 20.91 16.68 45.79
C THR A 45 21.29 15.25 46.21
N GLN A 46 20.44 14.26 45.94
CA GLN A 46 20.78 12.85 46.14
C GLN A 46 21.86 12.35 45.18
N ALA A 47 21.80 12.75 43.90
CA ALA A 47 22.81 12.38 42.92
C ALA A 47 24.19 12.94 43.29
N THR A 48 24.26 14.21 43.72
CA THR A 48 25.52 14.82 44.16
C THR A 48 26.09 14.18 45.44
N ALA A 49 25.24 13.72 46.37
CA ALA A 49 25.68 12.95 47.54
C ALA A 49 26.22 11.57 47.14
N LEU A 50 25.56 10.86 46.23
CA LEU A 50 26.00 9.56 45.69
C LEU A 50 27.33 9.69 44.93
N PHE A 51 27.51 10.73 44.12
CA PHE A 51 28.78 10.97 43.41
C PHE A 51 29.94 11.28 44.39
N ALA A 52 29.66 12.01 45.48
CA ALA A 52 30.67 12.25 46.52
C ALA A 52 31.09 10.94 47.23
N GLU A 53 30.13 10.06 47.55
CA GLU A 53 30.40 8.76 48.15
C GLU A 53 31.18 7.83 47.20
N GLN A 54 30.84 7.85 45.91
CA GLN A 54 31.52 7.06 44.89
C GLN A 54 32.97 7.52 44.68
N SER A 55 33.23 8.83 44.78
CA SER A 55 34.58 9.39 44.65
C SER A 55 35.53 8.98 45.79
N LEU A 56 35.02 8.88 47.02
CA LEU A 56 35.77 8.37 48.18
C LEU A 56 36.11 6.88 48.03
N ASN A 57 35.18 6.06 47.52
CA ASN A 57 35.44 4.64 47.25
C ASN A 57 36.48 4.42 46.13
N THR A 58 36.50 5.27 45.10
CA THR A 58 37.51 5.16 44.04
C THR A 58 38.92 5.53 44.51
N GLU A 59 39.03 6.44 45.47
CA GLU A 59 40.33 6.81 46.06
C GLU A 59 40.86 5.66 46.93
N ASP A 60 40.01 5.02 47.75
CA ASP A 60 40.39 3.88 48.59
C ASP A 60 40.81 2.66 47.73
N LEU A 61 40.08 2.37 46.65
CA LEU A 61 40.45 1.29 45.71
C LEU A 61 41.79 1.56 45.00
N SER A 62 42.08 2.82 44.68
CA SER A 62 43.36 3.21 44.06
C SER A 62 44.55 3.02 45.00
N THR A 63 44.37 3.27 46.31
CA THR A 63 45.41 3.02 47.31
C THR A 63 45.62 1.52 47.55
N GLN A 64 44.58 0.71 47.48
CA GLN A 64 44.70 -0.76 47.54
C GLN A 64 45.46 -1.32 46.32
N LEU A 65 45.16 -0.83 45.11
CA LEU A 65 45.88 -1.22 43.89
C LEU A 65 47.36 -0.81 43.92
N ALA A 66 47.69 0.35 44.49
CA ALA A 66 49.08 0.76 44.67
C ALA A 66 49.86 -0.18 45.62
N SER A 67 49.23 -0.62 46.72
CA SER A 67 49.84 -1.57 47.67
C SER A 67 50.02 -2.99 47.09
N LEU A 68 49.10 -3.40 46.22
CA LEU A 68 49.17 -4.67 45.48
C LEU A 68 50.29 -4.65 44.42
N ASN A 69 50.49 -3.52 43.75
CA ASN A 69 51.56 -3.39 42.78
C ASN A 69 52.96 -3.39 43.44
N GLU A 70 53.06 -2.84 44.66
CA GLU A 70 54.30 -2.89 45.45
C GLU A 70 54.63 -4.31 45.93
N THR A 71 53.61 -5.14 46.22
CA THR A 71 53.81 -6.55 46.60
C THR A 71 54.16 -7.44 45.41
N VAL A 72 53.61 -7.16 44.21
CA VAL A 72 54.00 -7.83 42.96
C VAL A 72 55.45 -7.50 42.57
N SER A 73 55.89 -6.25 42.72
CA SER A 73 57.28 -5.85 42.46
C SER A 73 58.29 -6.56 43.40
N ARG A 74 57.91 -6.82 44.66
CA ARG A 74 58.77 -7.57 45.60
C ARG A 74 58.84 -9.07 45.28
N LEU A 75 57.80 -9.63 44.65
CA LEU A 75 57.78 -11.03 44.21
C LEU A 75 58.66 -11.25 42.97
N ASP A 76 58.71 -10.28 42.04
CA ASP A 76 59.57 -10.34 40.85
C ASP A 76 61.08 -10.28 41.20
N ASP A 77 61.46 -9.48 42.19
CA ASP A 77 62.85 -9.43 42.70
C ASP A 77 63.28 -10.76 43.36
N THR A 78 62.33 -11.57 43.82
CA THR A 78 62.62 -12.86 44.48
C THR A 78 62.78 -14.01 43.46
N VAL A 79 62.20 -13.88 42.26
CA VAL A 79 62.25 -14.91 41.19
C VAL A 79 63.53 -14.82 40.35
N SER A 80 64.26 -13.70 40.40
CA SER A 80 65.49 -13.50 39.60
C SER A 80 66.77 -14.13 40.17
N THR A 81 66.74 -14.79 41.34
CA THR A 81 67.95 -15.31 42.02
C THR A 81 67.99 -16.82 42.29
N SER A 82 67.46 -17.68 41.40
CA SER A 82 67.84 -19.10 41.42
C SER A 82 67.68 -19.82 40.09
N CYS A 83 68.78 -19.99 39.36
CA CYS A 83 68.95 -21.08 38.40
C CYS A 83 70.43 -21.53 38.38
N PRO A 84 70.76 -22.79 38.71
CA PRO A 84 72.06 -23.35 38.41
C PRO A 84 72.10 -23.97 37.00
N GLU A 85 73.33 -24.02 36.51
CA GLU A 85 73.83 -24.24 35.16
C GLU A 85 73.83 -25.73 34.71
N LYS A 86 73.92 -25.91 33.38
CA LYS A 86 74.43 -27.07 32.60
C LYS A 86 73.54 -28.30 32.39
N ALA A 87 73.12 -28.45 31.13
CA ALA A 87 72.66 -29.69 30.53
C ALA A 87 73.84 -30.48 29.92
N GLU A 88 73.95 -31.76 30.27
CA GLU A 88 74.85 -32.74 29.65
C GLU A 88 74.03 -33.70 28.77
N ARG A 89 74.58 -34.07 27.61
CA ARG A 89 73.96 -34.92 26.57
C ARG A 89 73.87 -36.38 27.02
N VAL A 90 72.71 -37.01 26.82
CA VAL A 90 72.57 -38.49 26.77
C VAL A 90 71.84 -38.91 25.49
N VAL A 91 72.32 -40.02 24.96
CA VAL A 91 72.12 -40.62 23.63
C VAL A 91 70.75 -41.30 23.49
N VAL A 92 70.26 -41.27 22.26
CA VAL A 92 69.00 -41.81 21.72
C VAL A 92 68.93 -43.34 21.81
N GLN A 93 67.79 -43.88 22.26
CA GLN A 93 67.35 -45.25 21.94
C GLN A 93 65.89 -45.25 21.45
N ARG A 94 65.66 -45.97 20.34
CA ARG A 94 64.41 -46.05 19.56
C ARG A 94 63.24 -46.70 20.31
N CYS A 95 62.04 -46.18 20.07
CA CYS A 95 60.77 -46.90 20.18
C CYS A 95 59.92 -46.73 18.90
N ASP A 96 59.19 -47.79 18.60
CA ASP A 96 58.40 -48.11 17.40
C ASP A 96 57.12 -47.24 17.20
N PRO A 97 56.47 -47.28 16.02
CA PRO A 97 55.52 -46.25 15.59
C PRO A 97 54.16 -46.45 16.26
N VAL A 98 53.67 -45.41 16.93
CA VAL A 98 52.30 -45.34 17.42
C VAL A 98 51.60 -44.16 16.76
N ASN A 99 50.46 -44.50 16.17
CA ASN A 99 49.42 -43.69 15.53
C ASN A 99 49.52 -42.17 15.72
N THR A 100 49.52 -41.50 14.55
CA THR A 100 49.14 -40.12 14.32
C THR A 100 47.97 -39.68 15.19
N THR A 101 48.29 -39.08 16.32
CA THR A 101 47.48 -38.02 16.92
C THR A 101 48.04 -36.73 16.34
N SER A 102 47.24 -36.08 15.51
CA SER A 102 47.51 -34.74 15.02
C SER A 102 47.78 -33.85 16.23
N VAL A 103 49.03 -33.46 16.41
CA VAL A 103 49.44 -32.47 17.39
C VAL A 103 48.68 -31.20 17.04
N VAL A 104 47.64 -30.87 17.81
CA VAL A 104 47.08 -29.53 17.84
C VAL A 104 48.18 -28.67 18.45
N VAL A 105 48.92 -27.98 17.59
CA VAL A 105 49.77 -26.87 18.02
C VAL A 105 48.83 -25.89 18.70
N ALA A 106 48.99 -25.71 20.00
CA ALA A 106 48.35 -24.62 20.72
C ALA A 106 48.78 -23.32 20.02
N THR A 107 47.85 -22.70 19.30
CA THR A 107 48.07 -21.37 18.72
C THR A 107 48.13 -20.41 19.90
N GLU A 108 49.25 -19.70 20.05
CA GLU A 108 49.48 -18.65 21.07
C GLU A 108 48.46 -17.49 20.90
N GLY A 109 47.18 -17.71 21.17
CA GLY A 109 46.11 -16.71 21.07
C GLY A 109 45.81 -16.19 19.65
N LYS A 110 46.41 -16.75 18.59
CA LYS A 110 46.22 -16.32 17.19
C LYS A 110 45.13 -17.14 16.49
N MET A 111 44.22 -16.47 15.77
CA MET A 111 43.13 -17.12 15.03
C MET A 111 43.67 -17.80 13.76
N VAL A 112 43.08 -18.94 13.36
CA VAL A 112 43.45 -19.59 12.09
C VAL A 112 42.52 -19.13 10.97
N LEU A 113 43.09 -18.64 9.87
CA LEU A 113 42.36 -18.19 8.68
C LEU A 113 42.72 -19.06 7.47
N GLY A 114 41.75 -19.32 6.60
CA GLY A 114 41.95 -19.93 5.29
C GLY A 114 42.44 -18.95 4.23
N GLU A 115 42.54 -19.41 2.97
CA GLU A 115 42.82 -18.55 1.80
C GLU A 115 41.70 -17.52 1.56
N LEU A 116 40.45 -17.94 1.82
CA LEU A 116 39.24 -17.13 1.69
C LEU A 116 38.47 -17.15 2.99
N GLU A 117 37.97 -15.99 3.42
CA GLU A 117 37.19 -15.85 4.65
C GLU A 117 35.95 -14.98 4.44
N ARG A 118 34.90 -15.26 5.20
CA ARG A 118 33.66 -14.48 5.22
C ARG A 118 33.77 -13.40 6.29
N VAL A 119 33.78 -12.14 5.88
CA VAL A 119 33.98 -11.00 6.76
C VAL A 119 32.74 -10.11 6.73
N TRP A 120 32.31 -9.65 7.89
CA TRP A 120 31.26 -8.65 8.00
C TRP A 120 31.86 -7.25 8.11
N VAL A 121 31.38 -6.31 7.31
CA VAL A 121 31.88 -4.92 7.25
C VAL A 121 30.81 -3.97 7.80
N ASP A 122 31.16 -3.16 8.80
CA ASP A 122 30.27 -2.21 9.48
C ASP A 122 30.88 -0.80 9.56
N PRO A 123 30.17 0.26 9.13
CA PRO A 123 29.02 0.27 8.22
C PRO A 123 29.48 -0.11 6.79
N PRO A 124 28.63 -0.68 5.91
CA PRO A 124 27.16 -0.65 5.90
C PRO A 124 26.42 -1.87 6.47
N GLY A 125 27.11 -2.87 7.03
CA GLY A 125 26.48 -4.12 7.45
C GLY A 125 26.35 -5.11 6.31
N LEU A 126 27.44 -5.39 5.61
CA LEU A 126 27.50 -6.32 4.48
C LEU A 126 28.44 -7.48 4.77
N GLN A 127 28.07 -8.67 4.29
CA GLN A 127 28.93 -9.85 4.31
C GLN A 127 29.73 -9.93 3.00
N MET A 128 31.05 -9.87 3.09
CA MET A 128 31.95 -9.93 1.95
C MET A 128 32.88 -11.14 2.05
N ILE A 129 33.31 -11.65 0.91
CA ILE A 129 34.40 -12.62 0.84
C ILE A 129 35.71 -11.85 0.76
N ALA A 130 36.56 -12.01 1.76
CA ALA A 130 37.90 -11.47 1.79
C ALA A 130 38.91 -12.52 1.37
N ARG A 131 39.84 -12.12 0.50
CA ARG A 131 41.06 -12.89 0.25
C ARG A 131 42.10 -12.54 1.29
N ILE A 132 42.67 -13.56 1.93
CA ILE A 132 43.76 -13.39 2.88
C ILE A 132 45.08 -13.35 2.11
N ASP A 133 45.77 -12.21 2.14
CA ASP A 133 47.02 -11.99 1.38
C ASP A 133 48.14 -11.52 2.30
N THR A 134 49.02 -12.47 2.69
CA THR A 134 50.20 -12.19 3.51
C THR A 134 51.24 -11.32 2.78
N GLY A 135 51.17 -11.23 1.44
CA GLY A 135 52.05 -10.40 0.61
C GLY A 135 51.69 -8.91 0.63
N ALA A 136 50.41 -8.58 0.83
CA ALA A 136 49.93 -7.20 0.90
C ALA A 136 50.27 -6.53 2.24
N SER A 137 50.87 -5.34 2.20
CA SER A 137 51.18 -4.56 3.42
C SER A 137 49.94 -3.95 4.07
N SER A 138 48.90 -3.67 3.29
CA SER A 138 47.68 -2.98 3.72
C SER A 138 46.45 -3.60 3.08
N SER A 139 45.37 -3.68 3.86
CA SER A 139 44.04 -4.09 3.37
C SER A 139 43.50 -3.12 2.34
N SER A 140 42.72 -3.65 1.42
CA SER A 140 42.19 -2.90 0.29
C SER A 140 40.81 -3.39 -0.09
N LEU A 141 39.96 -2.42 -0.44
CA LEU A 141 38.55 -2.63 -0.70
C LEU A 141 38.21 -2.12 -2.09
N HIS A 142 37.49 -2.96 -2.84
CA HIS A 142 36.90 -2.57 -4.10
C HIS A 142 35.78 -1.55 -3.83
N ALA A 143 35.87 -0.41 -4.51
CA ALA A 143 34.85 0.60 -4.45
C ALA A 143 34.60 1.23 -5.82
N ASP A 144 33.31 1.40 -6.16
CA ASP A 144 32.86 2.09 -7.36
C ASP A 144 32.50 3.55 -7.06
N ASN A 145 32.55 4.40 -8.08
CA ASN A 145 32.11 5.81 -8.01
C ASN A 145 32.73 6.63 -6.86
N ILE A 146 34.03 6.44 -6.60
CA ILE A 146 34.77 7.12 -5.53
C ILE A 146 34.82 8.63 -5.80
N THR A 147 34.05 9.40 -5.01
CA THR A 147 33.90 10.85 -5.14
C THR A 147 34.29 11.55 -3.84
N PRO A 148 35.42 12.27 -3.77
CA PRO A 148 35.81 13.04 -2.60
C PRO A 148 34.94 14.30 -2.45
N PHE A 149 34.63 14.70 -1.22
CA PHE A 149 33.91 15.93 -0.88
C PHE A 149 34.33 16.44 0.50
N GLU A 150 34.04 17.71 0.81
CA GLU A 150 34.37 18.33 2.11
C GLU A 150 33.10 18.46 2.95
N ARG A 151 33.17 18.12 4.24
CA ARG A 151 32.08 18.27 5.22
C ARG A 151 32.66 18.75 6.54
N ASP A 152 32.15 19.86 7.06
CA ASP A 152 32.56 20.47 8.35
C ASP A 152 34.06 20.76 8.48
N GLY A 153 34.76 20.96 7.35
CA GLY A 153 36.21 21.24 7.29
C GLY A 153 37.11 20.01 7.21
N ASP A 154 36.53 18.80 7.22
CA ASP A 154 37.24 17.54 7.06
C ASP A 154 37.06 16.97 5.63
N ASP A 155 38.07 16.23 5.16
CA ASP A 155 38.04 15.52 3.88
C ASP A 155 37.20 14.24 4.01
N TRP A 156 36.17 14.09 3.19
CA TRP A 156 35.29 12.92 3.13
C TRP A 156 35.33 12.26 1.74
N VAL A 157 34.92 11.00 1.67
CA VAL A 157 34.77 10.27 0.41
C VAL A 157 33.45 9.52 0.38
N ARG A 158 32.72 9.67 -0.73
CA ARG A 158 31.52 8.89 -1.07
C ARG A 158 31.90 7.81 -2.06
N PHE A 159 31.49 6.57 -1.83
CA PHE A 159 31.80 5.45 -2.70
C PHE A 159 30.78 4.31 -2.55
N ASN A 160 30.72 3.41 -3.53
CA ASN A 160 29.83 2.25 -3.53
C ASN A 160 30.62 0.98 -3.25
N ILE A 161 30.09 0.11 -2.38
CA ILE A 161 30.61 -1.24 -2.11
C ILE A 161 29.59 -2.26 -2.60
N ASN A 162 30.06 -3.34 -3.23
CA ASN A 162 29.21 -4.44 -3.68
C ASN A 162 29.20 -5.58 -2.65
N ASN A 163 28.02 -6.16 -2.41
CA ASN A 163 27.87 -7.40 -1.64
C ASN A 163 28.33 -8.62 -2.48
N SER A 164 28.54 -9.76 -1.82
CA SER A 164 28.76 -11.08 -2.44
C SER A 164 27.68 -11.43 -3.50
N ASP A 165 26.46 -10.92 -3.35
CA ASP A 165 25.33 -11.05 -4.29
C ASP A 165 25.18 -9.87 -5.29
N LYS A 166 26.19 -8.98 -5.37
CA LYS A 166 26.28 -7.81 -6.27
C LYS A 166 25.26 -6.68 -6.06
N GLU A 167 24.66 -6.58 -4.87
CA GLU A 167 23.95 -5.36 -4.47
C GLU A 167 24.95 -4.27 -4.09
N SER A 168 24.83 -3.08 -4.70
CA SER A 168 25.71 -1.93 -4.46
C SER A 168 25.15 -1.01 -3.39
N VAL A 169 25.88 -0.78 -2.30
CA VAL A 169 25.52 0.16 -1.23
C VAL A 169 26.45 1.36 -1.25
N THR A 170 25.88 2.57 -1.29
CA THR A 170 26.64 3.82 -1.22
C THR A 170 26.93 4.18 0.24
N ILE A 171 28.19 4.46 0.55
CA ILE A 171 28.63 4.90 1.86
C ILE A 171 29.49 6.17 1.79
N GLU A 172 29.48 6.93 2.89
CA GLU A 172 30.30 8.13 3.09
C GLU A 172 31.18 7.92 4.32
N GLN A 173 32.48 8.14 4.19
CA GLN A 173 33.44 8.01 5.28
C GLN A 173 34.46 9.15 5.27
N PRO A 174 34.97 9.58 6.44
CA PRO A 174 36.09 10.52 6.51
C PRO A 174 37.36 9.86 5.95
N VAL A 175 38.16 10.65 5.25
CA VAL A 175 39.43 10.20 4.68
C VAL A 175 40.54 10.38 5.71
N THR A 176 41.06 9.28 6.24
CA THR A 176 42.18 9.33 7.20
C THR A 176 43.46 9.84 6.53
N LYS A 177 43.74 9.38 5.30
CA LYS A 177 44.90 9.81 4.51
C LYS A 177 44.75 9.44 3.03
N TYR A 178 45.53 10.09 2.18
CA TYR A 178 45.70 9.68 0.78
C TYR A 178 47.02 8.95 0.59
N VAL A 179 46.98 7.76 0.00
CA VAL A 179 48.17 7.00 -0.41
C VAL A 179 48.40 7.15 -1.91
N ARG A 180 49.67 7.28 -2.32
CA ARG A 180 50.05 7.26 -3.75
C ARG A 180 50.50 5.87 -4.12
N VAL A 181 49.85 5.28 -5.13
CA VAL A 181 50.24 3.98 -5.66
C VAL A 181 50.86 4.17 -7.05
N PHE A 182 52.07 3.66 -7.23
CA PHE A 182 52.76 3.61 -8.52
C PHE A 182 52.51 2.25 -9.15
N GLN A 183 51.73 2.19 -10.24
CA GLN A 183 51.66 0.99 -11.08
C GLN A 183 52.85 0.99 -12.04
N GLN A 184 53.47 -0.18 -12.26
CA GLN A 184 54.64 -0.34 -13.14
C GLN A 184 54.43 0.12 -14.59
N ALA A 185 53.18 0.38 -15.01
CA ALA A 185 52.83 0.82 -16.36
C ALA A 185 52.50 2.34 -16.49
N ASP A 186 52.28 3.07 -15.40
CA ASP A 186 51.87 4.49 -15.46
C ASP A 186 52.68 5.38 -14.50
N LYS A 187 53.45 6.32 -15.06
CA LYS A 187 54.31 7.25 -14.30
C LYS A 187 53.54 8.38 -13.58
N SER A 188 52.21 8.44 -13.73
CA SER A 188 51.33 9.31 -12.94
C SER A 188 50.63 8.49 -11.85
N GLY A 189 51.24 8.38 -10.67
CA GLY A 189 50.66 7.61 -9.56
C GLY A 189 49.25 8.07 -9.19
N SER A 190 48.32 7.12 -9.04
CA SER A 190 46.95 7.40 -8.59
C SER A 190 46.95 7.65 -7.08
N ARG A 191 46.32 8.77 -6.65
CA ARG A 191 46.03 9.01 -5.23
C ARG A 191 44.77 8.24 -4.87
N ARG A 192 44.86 7.39 -3.85
CA ARG A 192 43.73 6.60 -3.33
C ARG A 192 43.40 7.04 -1.91
N PRO A 193 42.13 7.34 -1.61
CA PRO A 193 41.70 7.62 -0.25
C PRO A 193 41.78 6.36 0.61
N VAL A 194 42.18 6.54 1.87
CA VAL A 194 42.15 5.53 2.91
C VAL A 194 41.03 5.87 3.86
N VAL A 195 40.16 4.90 4.12
CA VAL A 195 39.04 5.00 5.06
C VAL A 195 39.20 3.96 6.15
N GLU A 196 38.63 4.21 7.32
CA GLU A 196 38.57 3.25 8.40
C GLU A 196 37.20 2.57 8.42
N LEU A 197 37.19 1.24 8.46
CA LEU A 197 35.97 0.43 8.49
C LEU A 197 36.11 -0.62 9.60
N ARG A 198 35.02 -0.88 10.32
CA ARG A 198 34.97 -1.96 11.32
C ARG A 198 34.76 -3.29 10.62
N LEU A 199 35.55 -4.28 10.99
CA LEU A 199 35.41 -5.65 10.51
C LEU A 199 35.02 -6.58 11.65
N VAL A 200 34.17 -7.55 11.34
CA VAL A 200 33.92 -8.71 12.19
C VAL A 200 34.31 -9.97 11.43
N LEU A 201 35.31 -10.69 11.94
CA LEU A 201 35.78 -11.98 11.43
C LEU A 201 36.16 -12.86 12.61
N GLY A 202 35.44 -13.98 12.81
CA GLY A 202 35.57 -14.79 14.02
C GLY A 202 35.35 -13.93 15.27
N ASP A 203 36.32 -13.96 16.20
CA ASP A 203 36.28 -13.19 17.45
C ASP A 203 36.81 -11.74 17.30
N VAL A 204 37.41 -11.38 16.17
CA VAL A 204 37.99 -10.04 15.96
C VAL A 204 36.88 -9.06 15.56
N ARG A 205 36.73 -7.99 16.36
CA ARG A 205 35.77 -6.89 16.16
C ARG A 205 36.48 -5.54 16.25
N ASP A 206 37.27 -5.20 15.25
CA ASP A 206 38.15 -4.04 15.30
C ASP A 206 38.07 -3.19 14.01
N THR A 207 38.60 -1.97 14.07
CA THR A 207 38.59 -0.99 12.99
C THR A 207 39.91 -1.04 12.24
N PHE A 208 39.85 -1.22 10.92
CA PHE A 208 41.03 -1.32 10.08
C PHE A 208 41.01 -0.27 8.97
N SER A 209 42.19 0.23 8.60
CA SER A 209 42.35 1.13 7.47
C SER A 209 42.32 0.36 6.15
N PHE A 210 41.47 0.80 5.23
CA PHE A 210 41.30 0.25 3.88
C PHE A 210 41.65 1.27 2.82
N THR A 211 42.47 0.86 1.85
CA THR A 211 42.68 1.66 0.65
C THR A 211 41.56 1.38 -0.36
N LEU A 212 40.84 2.42 -0.76
CA LEU A 212 39.78 2.33 -1.77
C LEU A 212 40.39 2.28 -3.17
N ALA A 213 39.97 1.31 -3.98
CA ALA A 213 40.40 1.20 -5.36
C ALA A 213 39.29 0.61 -6.25
N ASP A 214 39.20 1.09 -7.49
CA ASP A 214 38.45 0.34 -8.50
C ASP A 214 39.23 -0.93 -8.86
N ARG A 215 38.58 -2.06 -8.60
CA ARG A 215 39.08 -3.42 -8.75
C ARG A 215 38.06 -4.30 -9.46
N SER A 216 37.17 -3.70 -10.24
CA SER A 216 36.15 -4.38 -11.05
C SER A 216 36.69 -5.50 -11.97
N HIS A 217 38.00 -5.54 -12.20
CA HIS A 217 38.72 -6.55 -12.97
C HIS A 217 39.25 -7.75 -12.14
N LEU A 218 39.10 -7.74 -10.82
CA LEU A 218 39.53 -8.81 -9.91
C LEU A 218 38.32 -9.58 -9.39
N GLU A 219 38.50 -10.87 -9.10
CA GLU A 219 37.42 -11.75 -8.61
C GLU A 219 37.04 -11.49 -7.15
N GLN A 220 37.95 -10.94 -6.33
CA GLN A 220 37.71 -10.71 -4.91
C GLN A 220 37.68 -9.21 -4.60
N ASP A 221 36.56 -8.77 -4.03
CA ASP A 221 36.27 -7.37 -3.74
C ASP A 221 37.00 -6.85 -2.49
N MET A 222 37.50 -7.72 -1.63
CA MET A 222 38.26 -7.35 -0.43
C MET A 222 39.52 -8.19 -0.28
N ILE A 223 40.62 -7.51 0.06
CA ILE A 223 41.89 -8.15 0.44
C ILE A 223 42.25 -7.72 1.86
N LEU A 224 42.51 -8.68 2.74
CA LEU A 224 43.06 -8.46 4.07
C LEU A 224 44.57 -8.69 4.06
N GLY A 225 45.32 -7.61 4.32
CA GLY A 225 46.78 -7.61 4.30
C GLY A 225 47.39 -7.73 5.70
N ARG A 226 48.71 -7.53 5.79
CA ARG A 226 49.45 -7.63 7.05
C ARG A 226 49.01 -6.67 8.15
N ASN A 227 48.40 -5.54 7.82
CA ASN A 227 47.81 -4.64 8.84
C ASN A 227 46.66 -5.28 9.62
N PHE A 228 46.01 -6.31 9.07
CA PHE A 228 45.04 -7.15 9.76
C PHE A 228 45.69 -8.42 10.33
N LEU A 229 46.61 -9.05 9.58
CA LEU A 229 47.15 -10.37 9.93
C LEU A 229 48.23 -10.36 11.02
N THR A 230 48.99 -9.26 11.14
CA THR A 230 50.12 -9.19 12.08
C THR A 230 49.60 -9.30 13.52
N ASP A 231 50.17 -10.22 14.29
CA ASP A 231 49.82 -10.52 15.70
C ASP A 231 48.40 -11.06 15.97
N MET A 232 47.49 -11.08 14.98
CA MET A 232 46.11 -11.55 15.14
C MET A 232 45.88 -12.96 14.59
N ALA A 233 46.53 -13.34 13.48
CA ALA A 233 46.13 -14.54 12.73
C ALA A 233 47.30 -15.39 12.17
N LEU A 234 47.07 -16.69 12.05
CA LEU A 234 47.86 -17.67 11.30
C LEU A 234 47.08 -18.09 10.06
N VAL A 235 47.72 -18.13 8.90
CA VAL A 235 47.06 -18.43 7.62
C VAL A 235 47.38 -19.86 7.19
N ASP A 236 46.35 -20.70 7.08
CA ASP A 236 46.40 -22.06 6.53
C ASP A 236 45.83 -22.06 5.10
N VAL A 237 46.73 -22.02 4.12
CA VAL A 237 46.37 -21.97 2.69
C VAL A 237 45.63 -23.21 2.18
N SER A 238 45.58 -24.30 2.96
CA SER A 238 44.86 -25.52 2.58
C SER A 238 43.35 -25.46 2.88
N LYS A 239 42.91 -24.44 3.62
CA LYS A 239 41.52 -24.27 4.07
C LYS A 239 40.89 -23.01 3.50
N GLN A 240 39.57 -23.00 3.49
CA GLN A 240 38.74 -21.84 3.15
C GLN A 240 37.55 -21.81 4.12
N TYR A 241 37.09 -20.62 4.49
CA TYR A 241 35.98 -20.39 5.41
C TYR A 241 36.18 -21.09 6.76
N VAL A 242 37.35 -20.87 7.37
CA VAL A 242 37.70 -21.48 8.66
C VAL A 242 36.88 -20.84 9.78
N GLN A 243 36.58 -19.55 9.66
CA GLN A 243 35.79 -18.81 10.64
C GLN A 243 34.28 -18.92 10.38
N PRO A 244 33.44 -19.01 11.42
CA PRO A 244 31.99 -19.07 11.27
C PRO A 244 31.45 -17.76 10.66
N PRO A 245 30.38 -17.83 9.83
CA PRO A 245 29.79 -16.63 9.24
C PRO A 245 29.06 -15.80 10.30
N PHE A 246 29.46 -14.55 10.47
CA PHE A 246 28.74 -13.58 11.30
C PHE A 246 27.34 -13.31 10.73
N LYS A 247 26.29 -13.60 11.51
CA LYS A 247 24.89 -13.32 11.18
C LYS A 247 24.29 -12.39 12.24
N PRO A 248 24.11 -11.08 11.96
CA PRO A 248 23.34 -10.23 12.84
C PRO A 248 21.85 -10.46 12.56
N VAL A 249 21.30 -11.55 13.08
CA VAL A 249 19.85 -11.69 13.17
C VAL A 249 19.45 -11.15 14.54
N ALA A 250 18.92 -9.93 14.55
CA ALA A 250 18.19 -9.45 15.71
C ALA A 250 16.75 -9.99 15.59
N VAL A 251 16.35 -10.81 16.54
CA VAL A 251 14.97 -11.29 16.65
C VAL A 251 14.27 -10.43 17.70
N THR A 252 13.26 -9.68 17.27
CA THR A 252 12.37 -9.00 18.21
C THR A 252 11.21 -9.93 18.54
N VAL A 253 11.01 -10.20 19.83
CA VAL A 253 9.87 -10.94 20.38
C VAL A 253 8.97 -9.97 21.14
N GLU A 254 7.68 -9.98 20.81
CA GLU A 254 6.64 -9.20 21.48
C GLU A 254 5.65 -10.14 22.18
N ALA A 255 5.50 -10.01 23.49
CA ALA A 255 4.47 -10.67 24.27
C ALA A 255 3.28 -9.71 24.44
N ARG A 256 2.11 -10.14 23.97
CA ARG A 256 0.83 -9.45 24.12
C ARG A 256 -0.02 -10.15 25.16
N ILE A 257 -0.34 -9.44 26.23
CA ILE A 257 -1.15 -9.91 27.34
C ILE A 257 -2.53 -9.26 27.24
N GLU A 258 -3.60 -10.04 27.32
CA GLU A 258 -4.98 -9.53 27.34
C GLU A 258 -5.73 -10.07 28.55
N PHE A 259 -6.50 -9.22 29.24
CA PHE A 259 -7.36 -9.63 30.35
C PHE A 259 -8.51 -8.63 30.57
N ASP A 260 -9.56 -9.05 31.25
CA ASP A 260 -10.69 -8.19 31.64
C ASP A 260 -10.51 -7.71 33.08
N ALA A 261 -10.31 -6.41 33.27
CA ALA A 261 -10.10 -5.79 34.58
C ALA A 261 -11.42 -5.53 35.31
N ARG A 262 -11.44 -5.79 36.63
CA ARG A 262 -12.64 -5.70 37.48
C ARG A 262 -12.89 -4.32 38.10
N GLY A 263 -12.11 -3.29 37.75
CA GLY A 263 -12.27 -1.93 38.28
C GLY A 263 -11.59 -1.64 39.62
N GLY A 264 -10.97 -2.64 40.24
CA GLY A 264 -10.09 -2.49 41.41
C GLY A 264 -8.60 -2.53 41.02
N ALA A 265 -7.70 -2.48 42.00
CA ALA A 265 -6.27 -2.58 41.74
C ALA A 265 -5.91 -3.89 41.06
N ALA A 266 -5.09 -3.81 40.02
CA ALA A 266 -4.64 -4.97 39.25
C ALA A 266 -3.10 -5.02 39.20
N GLN A 267 -2.59 -6.25 39.26
CA GLN A 267 -1.18 -6.56 39.12
C GLN A 267 -1.05 -7.69 38.09
N VAL A 268 -0.11 -7.55 37.17
CA VAL A 268 0.15 -8.55 36.12
C VAL A 268 1.61 -8.94 36.18
N TYR A 269 1.88 -10.24 36.25
CA TYR A 269 3.22 -10.80 36.24
C TYR A 269 3.40 -11.66 34.98
N LEU A 270 4.42 -11.38 34.19
CA LEU A 270 4.87 -12.20 33.07
C LEU A 270 6.25 -12.77 33.37
N THR A 271 6.40 -14.08 33.32
CA THR A 271 7.72 -14.73 33.42
C THR A 271 8.52 -14.46 32.14
N LEU A 272 9.76 -14.00 32.31
CA LEU A 272 10.67 -13.63 31.23
C LEU A 272 11.68 -14.76 30.96
N PRO A 273 12.19 -14.90 29.72
CA PRO A 273 13.19 -15.91 29.39
C PRO A 273 14.47 -15.71 30.21
N PRO A 274 15.11 -16.80 30.67
CA PRO A 274 16.43 -16.73 31.29
C PRO A 274 17.50 -16.46 30.24
N ASP A 275 18.68 -16.05 30.70
CA ASP A 275 19.90 -16.07 29.88
C ASP A 275 20.17 -17.51 29.41
N GLN A 276 20.44 -17.70 28.11
CA GLN A 276 20.64 -19.01 27.50
C GLN A 276 21.67 -18.98 26.37
N GLN A 277 22.26 -20.13 26.07
CA GLN A 277 23.18 -20.27 24.94
C GLN A 277 22.44 -20.03 23.60
N GLY A 278 23.11 -19.35 22.66
CA GLY A 278 22.59 -19.05 21.33
C GLY A 278 21.87 -17.70 21.17
N PHE A 279 21.43 -17.07 22.27
CA PHE A 279 20.76 -15.77 22.24
C PHE A 279 21.28 -14.84 23.34
N ALA A 280 21.70 -13.64 22.96
CA ALA A 280 22.01 -12.55 23.88
C ALA A 280 20.87 -11.53 23.90
N MET A 281 20.39 -11.17 25.10
CA MET A 281 19.41 -10.09 25.25
C MET A 281 20.08 -8.74 24.97
N VAL A 282 19.50 -7.98 24.03
CA VAL A 282 20.00 -6.66 23.62
C VAL A 282 19.24 -5.56 24.36
N SER A 283 17.91 -5.62 24.32
CA SER A 283 17.05 -4.57 24.86
C SER A 283 15.71 -5.14 25.33
N GLU A 284 15.11 -4.48 26.33
CA GLU A 284 13.82 -4.82 26.90
C GLU A 284 12.98 -3.53 27.05
N ALA A 285 11.73 -3.55 26.60
CA ALA A 285 10.84 -2.39 26.66
C ALA A 285 9.37 -2.79 26.86
N THR A 286 8.55 -1.84 27.33
CA THR A 286 7.09 -1.98 27.37
C THR A 286 6.42 -0.84 26.62
N ALA A 287 5.33 -1.14 25.91
CA ALA A 287 4.50 -0.15 25.22
C ALA A 287 3.16 0.12 25.92
N SER A 288 3.06 -0.27 27.21
CA SER A 288 1.81 -0.21 27.98
C SER A 288 1.62 1.15 28.66
N SER A 289 1.04 2.11 27.95
CA SER A 289 0.76 3.45 28.51
C SER A 289 -0.20 3.38 29.72
N GLY A 290 0.13 4.06 30.81
CA GLY A 290 -0.75 4.20 31.99
C GLY A 290 -0.61 3.08 33.04
N TRP A 291 0.34 2.17 32.88
CA TRP A 291 0.69 1.13 33.86
C TRP A 291 2.08 1.41 34.45
N GLY A 292 2.25 1.21 35.76
CA GLY A 292 3.58 1.15 36.36
C GLY A 292 4.26 -0.16 35.97
N PHE A 293 5.54 -0.12 35.60
CA PHE A 293 6.30 -1.28 35.12
C PHE A 293 7.60 -1.44 35.91
N ALA A 294 7.89 -2.68 36.33
CA ALA A 294 9.15 -3.06 36.95
C ALA A 294 9.53 -4.49 36.51
N ILE A 295 10.83 -4.82 36.56
CA ILE A 295 11.30 -6.20 36.39
C ILE A 295 11.84 -6.65 37.75
N GLU A 296 11.35 -7.78 38.25
CA GLU A 296 11.69 -8.35 39.55
C GLU A 296 12.22 -9.78 39.38
N GLY A 297 13.18 -10.20 40.20
CA GLY A 297 13.69 -11.58 40.21
C GLY A 297 15.21 -11.67 40.11
N ASP A 298 15.72 -12.90 40.19
CA ASP A 298 17.14 -13.24 40.01
C ASP A 298 17.42 -13.63 38.55
N GLN A 299 18.68 -13.83 38.15
CA GLN A 299 19.08 -14.15 36.77
C GLN A 299 18.38 -15.40 36.19
N ILE A 300 17.89 -16.31 37.05
CA ILE A 300 17.24 -17.57 36.63
C ILE A 300 15.70 -17.43 36.52
N GLN A 301 15.07 -16.56 37.32
CA GLN A 301 13.61 -16.38 37.33
C GLN A 301 13.25 -14.89 37.37
N ARG A 302 13.35 -14.26 36.20
CA ARG A 302 12.99 -12.86 35.98
C ARG A 302 11.50 -12.74 35.65
N ARG A 303 10.82 -11.74 36.20
CA ARG A 303 9.40 -11.47 35.96
C ARG A 303 9.16 -9.99 35.68
N ALA A 304 8.44 -9.70 34.61
CA ALA A 304 7.90 -8.38 34.33
C ALA A 304 6.62 -8.17 35.14
N HIS A 305 6.55 -7.06 35.88
CA HIS A 305 5.47 -6.72 36.79
C HIS A 305 4.82 -5.40 36.38
N TRP A 306 3.53 -5.43 36.02
CA TRP A 306 2.72 -4.25 35.75
C TRP A 306 1.73 -3.98 36.88
N THR A 307 1.56 -2.73 37.28
CA THR A 307 0.62 -2.31 38.34
C THR A 307 -0.27 -1.13 37.91
N GLN A 308 -1.56 -1.20 38.25
CA GLN A 308 -2.49 -0.08 38.09
C GLN A 308 -3.61 -0.11 39.15
N ARG A 309 -4.03 1.06 39.65
CA ARG A 309 -4.98 1.14 40.78
C ARG A 309 -6.45 0.89 40.43
N ALA A 310 -6.90 1.22 39.23
CA ALA A 310 -8.31 1.08 38.85
C ALA A 310 -8.53 0.85 37.34
N PRO A 311 -7.89 -0.14 36.70
CA PRO A 311 -8.20 -0.50 35.32
C PRO A 311 -9.63 -1.04 35.20
N GLN A 312 -10.34 -0.63 34.14
CA GLN A 312 -11.72 -1.06 33.86
C GLN A 312 -11.85 -1.63 32.45
N GLY A 313 -12.63 -2.71 32.32
CA GLY A 313 -12.89 -3.35 31.04
C GLY A 313 -11.68 -4.10 30.49
N ARG A 314 -11.69 -4.37 29.19
CA ARG A 314 -10.64 -5.16 28.54
C ARG A 314 -9.32 -4.37 28.47
N GLN A 315 -8.28 -4.95 29.02
CA GLN A 315 -6.92 -4.41 29.08
C GLN A 315 -5.99 -5.20 28.16
N VAL A 316 -5.00 -4.51 27.61
CA VAL A 316 -3.96 -5.11 26.78
C VAL A 316 -2.61 -4.52 27.19
N LEU A 317 -1.65 -5.39 27.50
CA LEU A 317 -0.28 -5.01 27.85
C LEU A 317 0.69 -5.63 26.84
N PHE A 318 1.80 -4.93 26.62
CA PHE A 318 2.86 -5.35 25.70
C PHE A 318 4.21 -5.35 26.39
N TYR A 319 4.96 -6.42 26.13
CA TYR A 319 6.37 -6.56 26.49
C TYR A 319 7.17 -6.87 25.23
N LYS A 320 8.23 -6.10 24.98
CA LYS A 320 9.10 -6.24 23.81
C LYS A 320 10.50 -6.65 24.28
N LEU A 321 11.05 -7.67 23.66
CA LEU A 321 12.38 -8.22 23.92
C LEU A 321 13.14 -8.30 22.60
N ASP A 322 14.28 -7.63 22.51
CA ASP A 322 15.19 -7.71 21.37
C ASP A 322 16.34 -8.67 21.69
N LEU A 323 16.48 -9.72 20.88
CA LEU A 323 17.48 -10.78 21.02
C LEU A 323 18.45 -10.73 19.86
N ALA A 324 19.75 -10.89 20.11
CA ALA A 324 20.75 -11.12 19.08
C ALA A 324 21.21 -12.57 19.13
N VAL A 325 21.34 -13.23 17.98
CA VAL A 325 21.97 -14.55 17.91
C VAL A 325 23.44 -14.39 18.31
N SER A 326 23.86 -15.13 19.34
CA SER A 326 25.21 -15.03 19.93
C SER A 326 25.79 -16.43 20.14
N ASP A 327 26.98 -16.65 19.59
CA ASP A 327 27.77 -17.87 19.81
C ASP A 327 28.60 -17.82 21.10
N ALA A 328 28.45 -16.76 21.91
CA ALA A 328 29.19 -16.64 23.16
C ALA A 328 28.80 -17.72 24.18
N ASP A 329 29.80 -18.33 24.82
CA ASP A 329 29.66 -19.27 25.93
C ASP A 329 29.03 -18.58 27.15
N THR A 330 27.70 -18.43 27.18
CA THR A 330 26.98 -17.90 28.33
C THR A 330 26.26 -18.99 29.11
N TRP A 331 26.56 -18.99 30.42
CA TRP A 331 25.92 -19.65 31.57
C TRP A 331 24.96 -20.82 31.27
N GLU A 332 25.44 -22.05 31.50
CA GLU A 332 24.56 -23.21 31.60
C GLU A 332 23.80 -23.21 32.93
N LEU A 333 22.48 -23.37 32.87
CA LEU A 333 21.65 -23.54 34.06
C LEU A 333 22.14 -24.77 34.84
N PRO A 334 22.46 -24.64 36.15
CA PRO A 334 22.96 -25.76 36.93
C PRO A 334 21.94 -26.93 36.92
N PRO A 335 22.40 -28.18 37.00
CA PRO A 335 21.50 -29.33 37.13
C PRO A 335 20.61 -29.12 38.38
N PRO A 336 19.32 -29.51 38.34
CA PRO A 336 18.44 -29.32 39.47
C PRO A 336 18.91 -30.23 40.61
N GLU A 337 18.64 -29.84 41.85
CA GLU A 337 18.70 -30.80 42.95
C GLU A 337 17.78 -31.99 42.62
N PRO A 338 18.21 -33.23 42.90
CA PRO A 338 17.40 -34.41 42.59
C PRO A 338 16.03 -34.24 43.23
N SER A 339 15.00 -34.18 42.39
CA SER A 339 13.62 -34.06 42.82
C SER A 339 13.31 -35.17 43.83
N GLY A 340 12.73 -34.81 44.98
CA GLY A 340 12.27 -35.78 45.97
C GLY A 340 11.34 -36.83 45.35
N THR A 341 11.20 -37.97 46.02
CA THR A 341 10.42 -39.13 45.54
C THR A 341 9.03 -38.71 45.08
N ILE A 342 8.74 -38.88 43.79
CA ILE A 342 7.41 -38.59 43.23
C ILE A 342 6.41 -39.60 43.76
N ILE A 343 5.35 -39.10 44.38
CA ILE A 343 4.24 -39.92 44.86
C ILE A 343 3.23 -40.07 43.72
N TRP A 344 2.92 -41.32 43.37
CA TRP A 344 1.89 -41.66 42.40
C TRP A 344 0.70 -42.26 43.12
N ASP A 345 -0.51 -41.84 42.74
CA ASP A 345 -1.74 -42.50 43.20
C ASP A 345 -1.96 -43.81 42.43
N GLU A 346 -2.49 -44.85 43.08
CA GLU A 346 -2.97 -46.04 42.35
C GLU A 346 -4.24 -45.69 41.56
N PRO A 347 -4.41 -46.16 40.30
CA PRO A 347 -3.67 -47.21 39.60
C PRO A 347 -2.43 -46.74 38.80
N TYR A 348 -2.08 -45.45 38.84
CA TYR A 348 -1.01 -44.87 38.01
C TYR A 348 0.37 -45.39 38.41
N GLN A 349 0.59 -45.63 39.71
CA GLN A 349 1.84 -46.22 40.21
C GLN A 349 2.14 -47.57 39.55
N THR A 350 1.14 -48.46 39.46
CA THR A 350 1.26 -49.76 38.78
C THR A 350 1.55 -49.59 37.28
N ALA A 351 0.89 -48.64 36.62
CA ALA A 351 1.10 -48.36 35.19
C ALA A 351 2.51 -47.82 34.90
N VAL A 352 3.02 -46.88 35.71
CA VAL A 352 4.38 -46.34 35.57
C VAL A 352 5.43 -47.42 35.80
N SER A 353 5.24 -48.27 36.83
CA SER A 353 6.17 -49.36 37.12
C SER A 353 6.28 -50.33 35.94
N HIS A 354 5.15 -50.72 35.33
CA HIS A 354 5.13 -51.58 34.14
C HIS A 354 5.83 -50.94 32.92
N VAL A 355 5.63 -49.64 32.70
CA VAL A 355 6.29 -48.91 31.61
C VAL A 355 7.80 -48.86 31.83
N LEU A 356 8.26 -48.58 33.06
CA LEU A 356 9.67 -48.57 33.41
C LEU A 356 10.31 -49.96 33.31
N ASP A 357 9.66 -51.01 33.80
CA ASP A 357 10.14 -52.40 33.70
C ASP A 357 10.35 -52.86 32.25
N THR A 358 9.57 -52.31 31.32
CA THR A 358 9.68 -52.60 29.89
C THR A 358 10.85 -51.86 29.23
N ILE A 359 11.16 -50.64 29.67
CA ILE A 359 12.12 -49.74 29.01
C ILE A 359 13.52 -49.84 29.64
N LEU A 360 13.62 -50.04 30.95
CA LEU A 360 14.90 -50.13 31.68
C LEU A 360 15.90 -51.11 31.04
N PRO A 361 15.53 -52.34 30.61
CA PRO A 361 16.49 -53.30 30.07
C PRO A 361 17.10 -52.92 28.71
N ILE A 362 16.51 -51.96 27.98
CA ILE A 362 16.90 -51.59 26.61
C ILE A 362 17.54 -50.19 26.51
N THR A 363 17.87 -49.56 27.65
CA THR A 363 18.41 -48.20 27.74
C THR A 363 19.76 -48.21 28.46
N ALA A 364 20.68 -47.34 28.06
CA ALA A 364 22.06 -47.32 28.58
C ALA A 364 22.40 -46.02 29.32
N ASP A 365 21.78 -44.90 28.92
CA ASP A 365 22.02 -43.57 29.47
C ASP A 365 20.70 -42.77 29.55
N PRO A 366 20.68 -41.63 30.27
CA PRO A 366 19.49 -40.77 30.37
C PRO A 366 18.89 -40.34 29.03
N HIS A 367 19.75 -40.17 28.01
CA HIS A 367 19.34 -39.78 26.65
C HIS A 367 18.55 -40.91 25.96
N THR A 368 19.08 -42.13 25.96
CA THR A 368 18.40 -43.32 25.43
C THR A 368 17.12 -43.62 26.21
N MET A 369 17.10 -43.38 27.52
CA MET A 369 15.88 -43.51 28.32
C MET A 369 14.79 -42.55 27.86
N ALA A 370 15.11 -41.26 27.69
CA ALA A 370 14.16 -40.26 27.23
C ALA A 370 13.59 -40.61 25.83
N LEU A 371 14.45 -41.00 24.89
CA LEU A 371 14.00 -41.39 23.54
C LEU A 371 13.12 -42.63 23.53
N GLN A 372 13.46 -43.68 24.29
CA GLN A 372 12.64 -44.90 24.34
C GLN A 372 11.31 -44.67 25.05
N LEU A 373 11.28 -43.81 26.07
CA LEU A 373 10.06 -43.42 26.74
C LEU A 373 9.11 -42.64 25.81
N ILE A 374 9.64 -41.63 25.10
CA ILE A 374 8.87 -40.87 24.09
C ILE A 374 8.32 -41.82 23.02
N LYS A 375 9.15 -42.74 22.50
CA LYS A 375 8.74 -43.74 21.51
C LYS A 375 7.66 -44.70 22.03
N THR A 376 7.71 -45.05 23.31
CA THR A 376 6.73 -45.95 23.93
C THR A 376 5.38 -45.25 24.14
N ILE A 377 5.40 -43.98 24.53
CA ILE A 377 4.20 -43.16 24.74
C ILE A 377 3.53 -42.77 23.42
N THR A 378 4.31 -42.49 22.38
CA THR A 378 3.81 -42.07 21.05
C THR A 378 3.44 -43.23 20.11
N ARG A 379 3.69 -44.48 20.52
CA ARG A 379 3.42 -45.68 19.72
C ARG A 379 1.92 -45.83 19.40
N GLN A 380 1.61 -46.19 18.14
CA GLN A 380 0.26 -46.55 17.72
C GLN A 380 0.17 -48.04 17.29
N PRO A 381 -0.78 -48.83 17.83
CA PRO A 381 -1.74 -48.49 18.90
C PRO A 381 -1.05 -48.37 20.29
N PRO A 382 -1.54 -47.50 21.18
CA PRO A 382 -0.97 -47.32 22.51
C PRO A 382 -1.23 -48.55 23.41
N ASP A 383 -0.28 -48.85 24.29
CA ASP A 383 -0.47 -49.85 25.35
C ASP A 383 -1.58 -49.37 26.32
N GLN A 384 -2.31 -50.30 26.93
CA GLN A 384 -3.40 -49.99 27.87
C GLN A 384 -2.91 -49.19 29.07
N ASN A 385 -1.70 -49.48 29.57
CA ASN A 385 -1.06 -48.74 30.67
C ASN A 385 -0.63 -47.33 30.23
N VAL A 386 -0.14 -47.18 29.01
CA VAL A 386 0.22 -45.87 28.43
C VAL A 386 -1.03 -45.02 28.23
N SER A 387 -2.12 -45.61 27.71
CA SER A 387 -3.39 -44.92 27.51
C SER A 387 -3.99 -44.38 28.81
N LEU A 388 -3.81 -45.11 29.92
CA LEU A 388 -4.24 -44.69 31.26
C LEU A 388 -3.43 -43.48 31.77
N LEU A 389 -2.13 -43.44 31.48
CA LEU A 389 -1.25 -42.34 31.89
C LEU A 389 -1.49 -41.08 31.05
N THR A 390 -1.64 -41.22 29.74
CA THR A 390 -1.89 -40.09 28.82
C THR A 390 -3.27 -39.45 28.95
N SER A 391 -4.23 -40.13 29.59
CA SER A 391 -5.56 -39.56 29.86
C SER A 391 -5.58 -38.68 31.11
N ALA A 392 -4.65 -38.89 32.04
CA ALA A 392 -4.57 -38.17 33.32
C ALA A 392 -3.53 -37.05 33.32
N TYR A 393 -2.45 -37.19 32.55
CA TYR A 393 -1.33 -36.25 32.54
C TYR A 393 -1.01 -35.76 31.12
N ALA A 394 -0.59 -34.49 31.00
CA ALA A 394 -0.10 -33.92 29.75
C ALA A 394 1.27 -34.50 29.36
N GLY A 395 1.58 -34.56 28.07
CA GLY A 395 2.75 -35.28 27.54
C GLY A 395 4.09 -34.92 28.20
N ALA A 396 4.45 -33.63 28.27
CA ALA A 396 5.71 -33.19 28.88
C ALA A 396 5.76 -33.42 30.41
N ASP A 397 4.65 -33.18 31.12
CA ASP A 397 4.54 -33.43 32.57
C ASP A 397 4.62 -34.93 32.90
N LEU A 398 3.96 -35.78 32.10
CA LEU A 398 4.04 -37.23 32.22
C LEU A 398 5.49 -37.72 32.01
N LEU A 399 6.14 -37.28 30.94
CA LEU A 399 7.52 -37.64 30.65
C LEU A 399 8.47 -37.21 31.77
N GLN A 400 8.34 -35.97 32.25
CA GLN A 400 9.11 -35.46 33.37
C GLN A 400 8.96 -36.37 34.60
N ARG A 401 7.72 -36.65 35.01
CA ARG A 401 7.45 -37.43 36.22
C ARG A 401 7.95 -38.87 36.13
N VAL A 402 7.80 -39.51 34.98
CA VAL A 402 8.28 -40.89 34.77
C VAL A 402 9.82 -40.94 34.78
N LEU A 403 10.50 -39.98 34.14
CA LEU A 403 11.96 -39.90 34.16
C LEU A 403 12.51 -39.59 35.55
N GLN A 404 11.88 -38.69 36.28
CA GLN A 404 12.23 -38.41 37.67
C GLN A 404 12.00 -39.63 38.58
N THR A 405 10.97 -40.44 38.32
CA THR A 405 10.74 -41.72 39.02
C THR A 405 11.86 -42.74 38.72
N ALA A 406 12.44 -42.70 37.52
CA ALA A 406 13.60 -43.48 37.13
C ALA A 406 14.95 -42.92 37.65
N GLY A 407 14.93 -41.84 38.45
CA GLY A 407 16.13 -41.20 38.98
C GLY A 407 16.87 -40.32 37.98
N ILE A 408 16.23 -39.94 36.87
CA ILE A 408 16.80 -39.07 35.85
C ILE A 408 16.34 -37.63 36.08
N ASN A 409 17.30 -36.71 36.11
CA ASN A 409 17.03 -35.28 36.22
C ASN A 409 16.40 -34.78 34.91
N ALA A 410 15.10 -34.53 34.96
CA ALA A 410 14.33 -33.99 33.86
C ALA A 410 13.43 -32.85 34.35
N ARG A 411 13.14 -31.89 33.47
CA ARG A 411 12.20 -30.78 33.73
C ARG A 411 11.37 -30.46 32.49
N ALA A 412 10.10 -30.17 32.68
CA ALA A 412 9.26 -29.57 31.65
C ALA A 412 9.66 -28.10 31.49
N VAL A 413 9.81 -27.68 30.24
CA VAL A 413 10.15 -26.32 29.86
C VAL A 413 9.20 -25.83 28.80
N GLN A 414 9.01 -24.52 28.73
CA GLN A 414 8.22 -23.91 27.69
C GLN A 414 9.12 -23.17 26.71
N VAL A 415 8.91 -23.43 25.44
CA VAL A 415 9.75 -22.96 24.34
C VAL A 415 8.91 -22.16 23.38
N LEU A 416 9.47 -21.05 22.90
CA LEU A 416 8.93 -20.25 21.82
C LEU A 416 9.67 -20.60 20.52
N GLU A 417 8.94 -21.07 19.52
CA GLU A 417 9.49 -21.37 18.20
C GLU A 417 9.64 -20.06 17.40
N LEU A 418 10.88 -19.72 17.03
CA LEU A 418 11.21 -18.47 16.34
C LEU A 418 10.93 -18.61 14.84
N GLU A 419 9.65 -18.49 14.48
CA GLU A 419 9.19 -18.46 13.08
C GLU A 419 8.80 -17.06 12.64
N ASP A 420 9.51 -16.52 11.64
CA ASP A 420 9.25 -15.18 11.12
C ASP A 420 7.86 -15.06 10.48
N GLY A 421 7.17 -13.95 10.73
CA GLY A 421 5.85 -13.64 10.16
C GLY A 421 4.63 -14.33 10.80
N ARG A 422 4.82 -15.26 11.75
CA ARG A 422 3.71 -15.85 12.53
C ARG A 422 3.27 -14.92 13.67
N ARG A 423 1.95 -14.73 13.81
CA ARG A 423 1.35 -13.87 14.85
C ARG A 423 0.57 -14.69 15.87
N ARG A 424 0.61 -14.26 17.14
CA ARG A 424 -0.16 -14.83 18.26
C ARG A 424 0.17 -16.31 18.54
N GLN A 425 1.45 -16.63 18.54
CA GLN A 425 1.94 -17.94 18.95
C GLN A 425 1.72 -18.17 20.45
N SER A 426 1.51 -19.42 20.84
CA SER A 426 1.58 -19.87 22.23
C SER A 426 2.92 -20.57 22.46
N LEU A 427 3.36 -20.66 23.71
CA LEU A 427 4.51 -21.48 24.05
C LEU A 427 4.18 -22.96 23.87
N ALA A 428 5.15 -23.73 23.40
CA ALA A 428 5.07 -25.17 23.27
C ALA A 428 5.76 -25.84 24.47
N ASP A 429 5.20 -26.95 24.93
CA ASP A 429 5.75 -27.71 26.06
C ASP A 429 6.81 -28.70 25.56
N TYR A 430 8.04 -28.52 26.04
CA TYR A 430 9.19 -29.37 25.75
C TYR A 430 9.74 -30.00 27.03
N LEU A 431 10.61 -30.98 26.87
CA LEU A 431 11.28 -31.66 27.97
C LEU A 431 12.79 -31.41 27.89
N GLN A 432 13.39 -30.95 28.98
CA GLN A 432 14.84 -30.94 29.14
C GLN A 432 15.29 -32.10 30.04
N VAL A 433 16.28 -32.87 29.58
CA VAL A 433 16.87 -34.00 30.31
C VAL A 433 18.36 -33.74 30.48
N TRP A 434 18.86 -33.96 31.70
CA TRP A 434 20.28 -33.86 32.02
C TRP A 434 20.99 -35.15 31.66
N ASP A 435 21.98 -35.09 30.76
CA ASP A 435 22.74 -36.27 30.32
C ASP A 435 23.99 -36.56 31.17
N GLY A 436 24.31 -35.69 32.13
CA GLY A 436 25.51 -35.75 32.96
C GLY A 436 26.55 -34.68 32.64
N GLN A 437 26.50 -34.09 31.44
CA GLN A 437 27.39 -33.01 30.99
C GLN A 437 26.61 -31.75 30.61
N GLN A 438 25.47 -31.88 29.93
CA GLN A 438 24.67 -30.77 29.40
C GLN A 438 23.16 -31.07 29.43
N TRP A 439 22.36 -30.01 29.30
CA TRP A 439 20.91 -30.13 29.10
C TRP A 439 20.59 -30.44 27.64
N ARG A 440 19.81 -31.51 27.40
CA ARG A 440 19.29 -31.82 26.07
C ARG A 440 17.79 -31.60 25.99
N LEU A 441 17.33 -31.03 24.88
CA LEU A 441 15.93 -30.67 24.65
C LEU A 441 15.23 -31.74 23.77
N TYR A 442 14.05 -32.16 24.20
CA TYR A 442 13.22 -33.15 23.53
C TYR A 442 11.81 -32.63 23.31
N ASP A 443 11.32 -32.82 22.09
CA ASP A 443 9.91 -32.68 21.72
C ASP A 443 9.16 -33.97 22.17
N PRO A 444 8.10 -33.86 22.99
CA PRO A 444 7.28 -35.00 23.41
C PRO A 444 6.66 -35.83 22.27
N ALA A 445 6.53 -35.29 21.07
CA ALA A 445 5.95 -35.96 19.90
C ALA A 445 7.01 -36.51 18.93
N VAL A 446 8.13 -35.80 18.75
CA VAL A 446 9.12 -36.11 17.70
C VAL A 446 10.40 -36.77 18.26
N GLY A 447 10.81 -36.44 19.49
CA GLY A 447 12.07 -36.90 20.09
C GLY A 447 13.09 -35.78 20.25
N GLU A 448 14.39 -36.09 20.13
CA GLU A 448 15.47 -35.11 20.36
C GLU A 448 15.49 -34.01 19.29
N VAL A 449 15.64 -32.76 19.71
CA VAL A 449 15.76 -31.62 18.80
C VAL A 449 17.21 -31.23 18.59
N THR A 450 17.67 -31.32 17.33
CA THR A 450 19.09 -31.10 16.96
C THR A 450 19.42 -29.65 16.55
N LYS A 451 18.43 -28.76 16.43
CA LYS A 451 18.62 -27.36 16.00
C LYS A 451 18.13 -26.39 17.08
N SER A 452 19.05 -25.81 17.85
CA SER A 452 18.73 -24.86 18.95
C SER A 452 18.55 -23.41 18.49
N THR A 453 19.09 -23.02 17.33
CA THR A 453 19.11 -21.62 16.86
C THR A 453 17.75 -21.06 16.45
N GLU A 454 16.69 -21.89 16.43
CA GLU A 454 15.31 -21.51 16.06
C GLU A 454 14.34 -21.64 17.25
N LEU A 455 14.83 -22.01 18.44
CA LEU A 455 14.03 -22.27 19.63
C LEU A 455 14.51 -21.42 20.79
N LEU A 456 13.61 -20.59 21.34
CA LEU A 456 13.89 -19.76 22.51
C LEU A 456 13.27 -20.39 23.75
N LEU A 457 14.09 -20.81 24.72
CA LEU A 457 13.60 -21.23 26.03
C LEU A 457 12.95 -20.03 26.73
N TRP A 458 11.64 -20.10 27.00
CA TRP A 458 10.90 -19.02 27.64
C TRP A 458 10.77 -19.20 29.15
N GLN A 459 10.57 -20.42 29.61
CA GLN A 459 10.37 -20.68 31.03
C GLN A 459 10.90 -22.05 31.46
N THR A 460 11.54 -22.05 32.64
CA THR A 460 11.95 -23.25 33.37
C THR A 460 11.29 -23.27 34.76
N GLY A 461 10.40 -24.23 35.04
CA GLY A 461 9.82 -24.46 36.37
C GLY A 461 8.33 -24.08 36.52
N THR A 462 7.88 -24.03 37.78
CA THR A 462 6.46 -24.15 38.20
C THR A 462 5.59 -22.89 38.39
N PRO A 463 6.03 -21.62 38.40
CA PRO A 463 5.05 -20.53 38.33
C PRO A 463 4.35 -20.53 36.96
N GLY A 464 3.13 -20.00 36.84
CA GLY A 464 2.53 -19.83 35.51
C GLY A 464 3.30 -18.78 34.69
N VAL A 465 3.28 -18.90 33.35
CA VAL A 465 3.85 -17.88 32.45
C VAL A 465 3.25 -16.50 32.71
N LEU A 466 1.95 -16.48 33.00
CA LEU A 466 1.16 -15.28 33.22
C LEU A 466 0.35 -15.44 34.50
N GLU A 467 0.48 -14.47 35.40
CA GLU A 467 -0.34 -14.34 36.59
C GLU A 467 -1.00 -12.96 36.59
N VAL A 468 -2.33 -12.92 36.75
CA VAL A 468 -3.11 -11.68 36.76
C VAL A 468 -3.94 -11.61 38.03
N LEU A 469 -3.61 -10.65 38.90
CA LEU A 469 -4.38 -10.29 40.08
C LEU A 469 -5.28 -9.09 39.73
N GLY A 470 -6.56 -9.16 40.10
CA GLY A 470 -7.53 -8.08 39.80
C GLY A 470 -8.18 -8.14 38.41
N GLY A 471 -7.95 -9.22 37.65
CA GLY A 471 -8.54 -9.45 36.32
C GLY A 471 -9.05 -10.88 36.10
N THR A 472 -9.74 -11.09 34.97
CA THR A 472 -10.24 -12.40 34.48
C THR A 472 -9.96 -12.59 33.00
N ASN A 473 -10.12 -13.81 32.47
CA ASN A 473 -9.92 -14.12 31.05
C ASN A 473 -8.52 -13.72 30.53
N SER A 474 -7.50 -13.94 31.36
CA SER A 474 -6.13 -13.59 31.04
C SER A 474 -5.53 -14.55 30.00
N ARG A 475 -4.91 -14.00 28.95
CA ARG A 475 -4.14 -14.75 27.95
C ARG A 475 -2.86 -14.02 27.60
N VAL A 476 -1.80 -14.77 27.28
CA VAL A 476 -0.58 -14.26 26.66
C VAL A 476 -0.44 -14.85 25.27
N SER A 477 0.06 -14.07 24.32
CA SER A 477 0.38 -14.52 22.98
C SER A 477 1.62 -13.81 22.47
N PHE A 478 2.45 -14.51 21.70
CA PHE A 478 3.74 -14.01 21.24
C PHE A 478 3.70 -13.72 19.74
N SER A 479 4.41 -12.68 19.32
CA SER A 479 4.67 -12.39 17.91
C SER A 479 6.15 -12.06 17.76
N MET A 480 6.73 -12.41 16.63
CA MET A 480 8.15 -12.20 16.38
C MET A 480 8.35 -11.62 14.99
N ILE A 481 9.44 -10.86 14.85
CA ILE A 481 9.92 -10.42 13.55
C ILE A 481 11.44 -10.51 13.54
N SER A 482 11.98 -11.12 12.49
CA SER A 482 13.43 -11.13 12.29
C SER A 482 13.84 -9.84 11.58
N GLN A 483 14.83 -9.13 12.12
CA GLN A 483 15.38 -7.92 11.50
C GLN A 483 16.88 -8.10 11.28
N SER A 484 17.32 -7.79 10.06
CA SER A 484 18.74 -7.79 9.67
C SER A 484 19.49 -6.51 10.08
N ARG A 485 18.92 -5.71 10.98
CA ARG A 485 19.48 -4.41 11.39
C ARG A 485 20.41 -4.58 12.60
N SER A 486 21.46 -3.75 12.64
CA SER A 486 22.38 -3.67 13.77
C SER A 486 21.61 -3.31 15.05
N SER A 487 21.73 -4.17 16.06
CA SER A 487 21.11 -4.04 17.38
C SER A 487 21.49 -2.75 18.11
N LEU A 488 22.66 -2.16 17.79
CA LEU A 488 23.14 -0.90 18.37
C LEU A 488 22.38 0.33 17.86
N LEU A 489 21.97 0.32 16.58
CA LEU A 489 21.25 1.44 15.97
C LEU A 489 19.82 1.55 16.54
N LEU A 490 19.19 0.40 16.81
CA LEU A 490 17.89 0.28 17.45
C LEU A 490 17.92 0.83 18.88
N ALA A 491 19.00 0.57 19.64
CA ALA A 491 19.17 1.10 20.98
C ALA A 491 19.39 2.62 21.03
N GLN A 492 20.03 3.22 20.02
CA GLN A 492 20.25 4.67 19.94
C GLN A 492 19.01 5.47 19.53
N GLU A 493 18.17 4.95 18.62
CA GLU A 493 16.92 5.62 18.21
C GLU A 493 15.86 5.69 19.33
N GLN A 494 15.92 4.79 20.31
CA GLN A 494 14.98 4.75 21.43
C GLN A 494 15.27 5.77 22.54
N ALA A 495 16.39 6.49 22.49
CA ALA A 495 16.77 7.49 23.48
C ALA A 495 16.07 8.86 23.29
N ASP A 496 15.37 9.07 22.16
CA ASP A 496 14.75 10.36 21.81
C ASP A 496 13.22 10.31 21.97
N ASP A 497 12.76 10.52 23.21
CA ASP A 497 11.37 10.34 23.69
C ASP A 497 10.32 11.31 23.07
N LEU A 498 10.77 12.22 22.20
CA LEU A 498 9.94 13.26 21.56
C LEU A 498 9.61 12.99 20.08
N ALA A 499 10.14 11.92 19.48
CA ALA A 499 9.83 11.56 18.11
C ALA A 499 8.52 10.74 18.05
N LEU A 500 7.50 11.25 17.36
CA LEU A 500 6.30 10.50 16.93
C LEU A 500 6.72 9.41 15.92
N SER A 501 7.42 8.38 16.39
CA SER A 501 7.92 7.29 15.56
C SER A 501 6.86 6.19 15.44
N LEU A 502 6.45 5.89 14.21
CA LEU A 502 5.54 4.78 13.89
C LEU A 502 6.12 3.41 14.29
N TYR A 503 7.42 3.33 14.59
CA TYR A 503 8.11 2.12 15.06
C TYR A 503 7.81 1.78 16.53
N ASN A 504 7.28 2.72 17.31
CA ASN A 504 6.84 2.47 18.68
C ASN A 504 5.46 1.78 18.76
N LEU A 505 4.76 1.67 17.63
CA LEU A 505 3.53 0.89 17.54
C LEU A 505 3.83 -0.61 17.63
N PRO A 506 2.95 -1.43 18.20
CA PRO A 506 3.16 -2.86 18.23
C PRO A 506 3.23 -3.44 16.80
N ILE A 507 3.98 -4.53 16.64
CA ILE A 507 4.41 -5.04 15.31
C ILE A 507 3.19 -5.38 14.42
N ALA A 508 2.11 -5.85 15.04
CA ALA A 508 0.88 -6.18 14.33
C ALA A 508 0.19 -4.96 13.70
N GLU A 509 0.20 -3.82 14.42
CA GLU A 509 -0.38 -2.54 14.03
C GLU A 509 0.47 -1.85 12.95
N GLN A 510 1.80 -1.95 13.03
CA GLN A 510 2.72 -1.39 12.02
C GLN A 510 2.40 -1.87 10.61
N SER A 511 2.08 -3.15 10.45
CA SER A 511 1.77 -3.74 9.14
C SER A 511 0.53 -3.11 8.47
N MET A 512 -0.48 -2.75 9.26
CA MET A 512 -1.67 -2.07 8.74
C MET A 512 -1.35 -0.63 8.32
N PHE A 513 -0.55 0.06 9.11
CA PHE A 513 -0.15 1.44 8.79
C PHE A 513 0.73 1.50 7.53
N LYS A 514 1.66 0.55 7.35
CA LYS A 514 2.42 0.42 6.09
C LYS A 514 1.50 0.38 4.86
N LEU A 515 0.45 -0.44 4.92
CA LEU A 515 -0.49 -0.58 3.81
C LEU A 515 -1.29 0.73 3.56
N ILE A 516 -1.72 1.42 4.62
CA ILE A 516 -2.46 2.69 4.50
C ILE A 516 -1.57 3.79 3.92
N MET A 517 -0.29 3.85 4.31
CA MET A 517 0.67 4.83 3.81
C MET A 517 1.02 4.63 2.33
N LEU A 518 0.79 3.46 1.75
CA LEU A 518 0.95 3.24 0.32
C LEU A 518 -0.24 3.76 -0.52
N LEU A 519 -1.41 3.99 0.10
CA LEU A 519 -2.63 4.40 -0.63
C LEU A 519 -2.47 5.73 -1.40
N PRO A 520 -1.87 6.79 -0.83
CA PRO A 520 -1.67 8.05 -1.56
C PRO A 520 -0.73 7.89 -2.76
N VAL A 521 0.26 6.99 -2.68
CA VAL A 521 1.16 6.66 -3.80
C VAL A 521 0.36 6.10 -4.98
N GLY A 522 -0.57 5.19 -4.70
CA GLY A 522 -1.50 4.68 -5.73
C GLY A 522 -2.38 5.75 -6.33
N ALA A 523 -2.93 6.63 -5.49
CA ALA A 523 -3.73 7.75 -5.95
C ALA A 523 -2.92 8.68 -6.87
N PHE A 524 -1.64 8.93 -6.55
CA PHE A 524 -0.75 9.70 -7.40
C PHE A 524 -0.55 9.04 -8.78
N VAL A 525 -0.28 7.73 -8.83
CA VAL A 525 -0.16 6.98 -10.09
C VAL A 525 -1.44 7.09 -10.92
N VAL A 526 -2.61 6.90 -10.30
CA VAL A 526 -3.89 7.05 -11.00
C VAL A 526 -4.06 8.45 -11.58
N VAL A 527 -3.78 9.48 -10.80
CA VAL A 527 -3.90 10.87 -11.23
C VAL A 527 -2.94 11.15 -12.39
N LEU A 528 -1.70 10.68 -12.32
CA LEU A 528 -0.69 10.84 -13.37
C LEU A 528 -1.16 10.19 -14.68
N LEU A 529 -1.54 8.91 -14.63
CA LEU A 529 -1.97 8.15 -15.80
C LEU A 529 -3.29 8.67 -16.39
N ARG A 530 -4.21 9.15 -15.55
CA ARG A 530 -5.51 9.67 -16.00
C ARG A 530 -5.42 11.10 -16.53
N VAL A 531 -4.65 11.98 -15.90
CA VAL A 531 -4.62 13.42 -16.25
C VAL A 531 -3.55 13.73 -17.30
N LEU A 532 -2.36 13.14 -17.21
CA LEU A 532 -1.28 13.36 -18.18
C LEU A 532 -1.32 12.38 -19.35
N ILE A 533 -1.49 11.08 -19.08
CA ILE A 533 -1.49 10.08 -20.18
C ILE A 533 -2.85 10.02 -20.87
N GLY A 534 -3.93 10.04 -20.09
CA GLY A 534 -5.31 9.99 -20.60
C GLY A 534 -5.92 8.60 -20.64
N ILE A 535 -5.42 7.67 -19.83
CA ILE A 535 -5.98 6.31 -19.73
C ILE A 535 -7.41 6.40 -19.19
N ARG A 536 -8.34 5.70 -19.85
CA ARG A 536 -9.73 5.59 -19.38
C ARG A 536 -9.81 4.52 -18.31
N THR A 537 -10.17 4.93 -17.09
CA THR A 537 -10.42 4.06 -15.96
C THR A 537 -11.86 4.22 -15.50
N SER A 538 -12.45 3.16 -14.94
CA SER A 538 -13.78 3.23 -14.34
C SER A 538 -13.63 3.81 -12.93
N GLY A 539 -13.68 5.14 -12.87
CA GLY A 539 -13.43 5.93 -11.66
C GLY A 539 -11.96 6.18 -11.36
N THR A 540 -11.70 7.01 -10.34
CA THR A 540 -10.34 7.30 -9.83
C THR A 540 -9.93 6.34 -8.71
N PHE A 541 -10.90 5.86 -7.93
CA PHE A 541 -10.61 5.12 -6.70
C PHE A 541 -10.44 3.62 -6.94
N MET A 542 -11.18 3.07 -7.90
CA MET A 542 -11.22 1.64 -8.14
C MET A 542 -9.85 1.04 -8.55
N PRO A 543 -9.02 1.66 -9.42
CA PRO A 543 -7.67 1.12 -9.68
C PRO A 543 -6.79 1.05 -8.43
N VAL A 544 -6.92 2.02 -7.52
CA VAL A 544 -6.17 2.03 -6.25
C VAL A 544 -6.62 0.87 -5.36
N LEU A 545 -7.92 0.63 -5.26
CA LEU A 545 -8.45 -0.51 -4.49
C LEU A 545 -8.05 -1.86 -5.08
N ILE A 546 -8.04 -1.98 -6.42
CA ILE A 546 -7.59 -3.21 -7.08
C ILE A 546 -6.09 -3.44 -6.80
N ALA A 547 -5.26 -2.39 -6.86
CA ALA A 547 -3.83 -2.49 -6.51
C ALA A 547 -3.64 -2.91 -5.04
N LEU A 548 -4.46 -2.36 -4.14
CA LEU A 548 -4.46 -2.72 -2.72
C LEU A 548 -4.86 -4.18 -2.48
N ALA A 549 -5.78 -4.73 -3.29
CA ALA A 549 -6.10 -6.15 -3.25
C ALA A 549 -4.90 -7.01 -3.68
N PHE A 550 -4.15 -6.60 -4.72
CA PHE A 550 -2.96 -7.31 -5.17
C PHE A 550 -1.81 -7.28 -4.15
N LEU A 551 -1.67 -6.20 -3.36
CA LEU A 551 -0.72 -6.18 -2.23
C LEU A 551 -1.02 -7.24 -1.17
N GLN A 552 -2.26 -7.72 -1.06
CA GLN A 552 -2.64 -8.74 -0.08
C GLN A 552 -2.62 -10.17 -0.63
N THR A 553 -2.84 -10.34 -1.94
CA THR A 553 -3.02 -11.66 -2.58
C THR A 553 -1.86 -12.05 -3.51
N GLU A 554 -0.80 -11.24 -3.54
CA GLU A 554 0.26 -11.25 -4.56
C GLU A 554 -0.29 -10.96 -5.98
N LEU A 555 0.61 -10.57 -6.90
CA LEU A 555 0.22 -10.10 -8.23
C LEU A 555 -0.40 -11.20 -9.10
N ILE A 556 0.25 -12.35 -9.21
CA ILE A 556 -0.14 -13.40 -10.17
C ILE A 556 -1.43 -14.12 -9.72
N PRO A 557 -1.54 -14.59 -8.46
CA PRO A 557 -2.78 -15.20 -7.97
C PRO A 557 -3.92 -14.17 -7.89
N GLY A 558 -3.61 -12.94 -7.47
CA GLY A 558 -4.55 -11.82 -7.42
C GLY A 558 -5.13 -11.47 -8.78
N LEU A 559 -4.29 -11.29 -9.80
CA LEU A 559 -4.73 -10.96 -11.16
C LEU A 559 -5.60 -12.06 -11.76
N THR A 560 -5.19 -13.32 -11.59
CA THR A 560 -5.91 -14.48 -12.13
C THR A 560 -7.29 -14.61 -11.48
N SER A 561 -7.35 -14.56 -10.15
CA SER A 561 -8.62 -14.61 -9.41
C SER A 561 -9.52 -13.42 -9.73
N PHE A 562 -8.96 -12.21 -9.85
CA PHE A 562 -9.71 -11.02 -10.22
C PHE A 562 -10.38 -11.14 -11.59
N ILE A 563 -9.65 -11.56 -12.63
CA ILE A 563 -10.20 -11.71 -13.99
C ILE A 563 -11.32 -12.76 -14.01
N ILE A 564 -11.13 -13.90 -13.34
CA ILE A 564 -12.13 -14.97 -13.27
C ILE A 564 -13.39 -14.50 -12.54
N VAL A 565 -13.24 -13.94 -11.33
CA VAL A 565 -14.36 -13.51 -10.49
C VAL A 565 -15.14 -12.37 -11.16
N VAL A 566 -14.45 -11.38 -11.72
CA VAL A 566 -15.10 -10.27 -12.43
C VAL A 566 -15.79 -10.76 -13.70
N GLY A 567 -15.16 -11.64 -14.49
CA GLY A 567 -15.75 -12.19 -15.71
C GLY A 567 -17.02 -13.00 -15.45
N ILE A 568 -16.98 -13.90 -14.45
CA ILE A 568 -18.16 -14.68 -14.03
C ILE A 568 -19.24 -13.74 -13.46
N GLY A 569 -18.85 -12.79 -12.60
CA GLY A 569 -19.77 -11.82 -12.00
C GLY A 569 -20.50 -10.96 -13.03
N LEU A 570 -19.80 -10.46 -14.05
CA LEU A 570 -20.41 -9.73 -15.17
C LEU A 570 -21.36 -10.62 -15.99
N SER A 571 -20.98 -11.88 -16.24
CA SER A 571 -21.81 -12.84 -16.97
C SER A 571 -23.12 -13.12 -16.24
N ILE A 572 -23.04 -13.36 -14.92
CA ILE A 572 -24.23 -13.65 -14.11
C ILE A 572 -25.09 -12.40 -13.96
N ARG A 573 -24.49 -11.22 -13.85
CA ARG A 573 -25.28 -9.98 -13.85
C ARG A 573 -26.02 -9.77 -15.16
N SER A 574 -25.38 -10.03 -16.30
CA SER A 574 -26.07 -9.99 -17.60
C SER A 574 -27.29 -10.90 -17.60
N TYR A 575 -27.20 -12.10 -17.01
CA TYR A 575 -28.34 -12.99 -16.83
C TYR A 575 -29.40 -12.41 -15.87
N LEU A 576 -29.02 -11.95 -14.68
CA LEU A 576 -29.95 -11.36 -13.70
C LEU A 576 -30.66 -10.10 -14.22
N SER A 577 -30.03 -9.36 -15.14
CA SER A 577 -30.65 -8.18 -15.76
C SER A 577 -31.92 -8.52 -16.54
N THR A 578 -32.04 -9.75 -17.05
CA THR A 578 -33.26 -10.24 -17.73
C THR A 578 -34.43 -10.44 -16.77
N LEU A 579 -34.15 -10.58 -15.48
CA LEU A 579 -35.15 -10.90 -14.45
C LEU A 579 -35.88 -9.65 -13.90
N ASN A 580 -35.64 -8.46 -14.45
CA ASN A 580 -36.29 -7.19 -14.05
C ASN A 580 -36.30 -6.94 -12.52
N LEU A 581 -35.25 -7.38 -11.82
CA LEU A 581 -35.14 -7.20 -10.37
C LEU A 581 -34.89 -5.74 -9.99
N LEU A 582 -35.46 -5.32 -8.86
CA LEU A 582 -35.16 -4.05 -8.20
C LEU A 582 -33.65 -3.94 -7.92
N LEU A 583 -33.09 -2.74 -8.03
CA LEU A 583 -31.65 -2.48 -7.89
C LEU A 583 -31.06 -3.06 -6.58
N VAL A 584 -31.78 -2.89 -5.46
CA VAL A 584 -31.33 -3.36 -4.15
C VAL A 584 -31.22 -4.88 -4.08
N ALA A 585 -32.24 -5.60 -4.57
CA ALA A 585 -32.25 -7.07 -4.61
C ALA A 585 -31.14 -7.61 -5.52
N ARG A 586 -30.86 -6.89 -6.62
CA ARG A 586 -29.77 -7.24 -7.55
C ARG A 586 -28.39 -7.13 -6.90
N ILE A 587 -28.12 -6.02 -6.21
CA ILE A 587 -26.83 -5.80 -5.50
C ILE A 587 -26.63 -6.89 -4.43
N ALA A 588 -27.66 -7.18 -3.63
CA ALA A 588 -27.58 -8.22 -2.61
C ALA A 588 -27.28 -9.60 -3.22
N THR A 589 -27.96 -9.96 -4.31
CA THR A 589 -27.74 -11.23 -5.04
C THR A 589 -26.32 -11.33 -5.57
N LEU A 590 -25.78 -10.23 -6.11
CA LEU A 590 -24.41 -10.16 -6.62
C LEU A 590 -23.38 -10.43 -5.53
N VAL A 591 -23.51 -9.78 -4.36
CA VAL A 591 -22.58 -9.97 -3.24
C VAL A 591 -22.60 -11.42 -2.74
N VAL A 592 -23.79 -12.00 -2.53
CA VAL A 592 -23.94 -13.41 -2.10
C VAL A 592 -23.25 -14.36 -3.09
N LEU A 593 -23.42 -14.11 -4.38
CA LEU A 593 -22.85 -14.93 -5.43
C LEU A 593 -21.33 -14.80 -5.53
N VAL A 594 -20.79 -13.59 -5.40
CA VAL A 594 -19.34 -13.35 -5.36
C VAL A 594 -18.71 -14.08 -4.18
N ILE A 595 -19.36 -14.03 -3.00
CA ILE A 595 -18.95 -14.83 -1.84
C ILE A 595 -18.94 -16.32 -2.18
N ALA A 596 -20.00 -16.84 -2.82
CA ALA A 596 -20.08 -18.25 -3.20
C ALA A 596 -18.98 -18.67 -4.19
N ILE A 597 -18.69 -17.85 -5.19
CA ILE A 597 -17.64 -18.11 -6.20
C ILE A 597 -16.26 -18.13 -5.54
N ILE A 598 -15.97 -17.15 -4.68
CA ILE A 598 -14.69 -17.06 -3.97
C ILE A 598 -14.51 -18.26 -3.03
N SER A 599 -15.55 -18.64 -2.28
CA SER A 599 -15.54 -19.82 -1.41
C SER A 599 -15.29 -21.09 -2.21
N LEU A 600 -15.96 -21.28 -3.35
CA LEU A 600 -15.74 -22.44 -4.21
C LEU A 600 -14.32 -22.45 -4.78
N PHE A 601 -13.82 -21.31 -5.26
CA PHE A 601 -12.45 -21.18 -5.76
C PHE A 601 -11.42 -21.51 -4.68
N SER A 602 -11.64 -21.05 -3.45
CA SER A 602 -10.76 -21.33 -2.30
C SER A 602 -10.71 -22.83 -1.98
N ILE A 603 -11.87 -23.51 -1.99
CA ILE A 603 -11.96 -24.96 -1.78
C ILE A 603 -11.23 -25.73 -2.89
N VAL A 604 -11.40 -25.32 -4.15
CA VAL A 604 -10.73 -25.94 -5.30
C VAL A 604 -9.23 -25.71 -5.26
N SER A 605 -8.80 -24.48 -4.96
CA SER A 605 -7.39 -24.11 -4.84
C SER A 605 -6.69 -24.93 -3.74
N TYR A 606 -7.36 -25.10 -2.59
CA TYR A 606 -6.90 -25.99 -1.51
C TYR A 606 -6.76 -27.45 -1.97
N ARG A 607 -7.75 -27.96 -2.71
CA ARG A 607 -7.70 -29.33 -3.27
C ARG A 607 -6.59 -29.55 -4.29
N LEU A 608 -6.17 -28.49 -4.99
CA LEU A 608 -5.08 -28.51 -5.96
C LEU A 608 -3.69 -28.31 -5.33
N GLY A 609 -3.59 -28.18 -4.01
CA GLY A 609 -2.32 -27.99 -3.30
C GLY A 609 -1.75 -26.57 -3.42
N LEU A 610 -2.56 -25.60 -3.88
CA LEU A 610 -2.18 -24.19 -3.93
C LEU A 610 -2.48 -23.55 -2.56
N ILE A 611 -1.59 -23.76 -1.59
CA ILE A 611 -1.77 -23.34 -0.17
C ILE A 611 -1.92 -21.81 -0.05
N GLN A 612 -1.44 -21.03 -1.02
CA GLN A 612 -1.60 -19.58 -1.10
C GLN A 612 -3.06 -19.10 -1.32
N GLY A 613 -3.98 -19.96 -1.76
CA GLY A 613 -5.37 -19.59 -2.04
C GLY A 613 -6.27 -19.44 -0.80
N LEU A 614 -5.77 -19.74 0.40
CA LEU A 614 -6.55 -19.80 1.64
C LEU A 614 -6.72 -18.45 2.37
N THR A 615 -5.95 -17.43 2.00
CA THR A 615 -5.92 -16.13 2.71
C THR A 615 -6.69 -15.02 1.99
N ILE A 616 -7.80 -15.34 1.30
CA ILE A 616 -8.65 -14.29 0.73
C ILE A 616 -9.36 -13.56 1.88
N THR A 617 -8.87 -12.37 2.23
CA THR A 617 -9.45 -11.49 3.25
C THR A 617 -10.78 -10.89 2.77
N PHE A 618 -11.64 -10.46 3.70
CA PHE A 618 -12.94 -9.82 3.38
C PHE A 618 -12.80 -8.55 2.51
N PHE A 619 -11.64 -7.90 2.57
CA PHE A 619 -11.45 -6.59 1.99
C PHE A 619 -11.33 -6.61 0.44
N PRO A 620 -10.47 -7.45 -0.19
CA PRO A 620 -10.48 -7.72 -1.63
C PRO A 620 -11.85 -8.17 -2.15
N MET A 621 -12.61 -8.96 -1.38
CA MET A 621 -13.94 -9.43 -1.74
C MET A 621 -14.94 -8.26 -1.89
N ILE A 622 -14.95 -7.31 -0.96
CA ILE A 622 -15.80 -6.10 -1.04
C ILE A 622 -15.40 -5.27 -2.26
N ILE A 623 -14.10 -5.14 -2.52
CA ILE A 623 -13.57 -4.40 -3.68
C ILE A 623 -14.00 -5.06 -4.99
N LEU A 624 -13.91 -6.39 -5.08
CA LEU A 624 -14.34 -7.17 -6.23
C LEU A 624 -15.83 -7.01 -6.49
N ALA A 625 -16.67 -7.15 -5.46
CA ALA A 625 -18.11 -6.95 -5.58
C ALA A 625 -18.45 -5.53 -6.05
N TRP A 626 -17.79 -4.52 -5.49
CA TRP A 626 -17.98 -3.13 -5.92
C TRP A 626 -17.51 -2.88 -7.36
N THR A 627 -16.41 -3.51 -7.76
CA THR A 627 -15.89 -3.43 -9.13
C THR A 627 -16.85 -4.06 -10.12
N ILE A 628 -17.39 -5.24 -9.81
CA ILE A 628 -18.41 -5.89 -10.65
C ILE A 628 -19.67 -5.03 -10.75
N GLU A 629 -20.09 -4.42 -9.63
CA GLU A 629 -21.22 -3.51 -9.61
C GLU A 629 -21.01 -2.35 -10.59
N ARG A 630 -19.88 -1.65 -10.45
CA ARG A 630 -19.55 -0.50 -11.28
C ARG A 630 -19.36 -0.86 -12.75
N MET A 631 -18.67 -1.96 -13.04
CA MET A 631 -18.40 -2.41 -14.39
C MET A 631 -19.67 -2.86 -15.10
N SER A 632 -20.59 -3.49 -14.38
CA SER A 632 -21.83 -3.92 -15.01
C SER A 632 -22.80 -2.78 -15.25
N ILE A 633 -22.82 -1.74 -14.41
CA ILE A 633 -23.53 -0.50 -14.74
C ILE A 633 -22.97 0.05 -16.06
N THR A 634 -21.64 0.09 -16.19
CA THR A 634 -20.99 0.54 -17.42
C THR A 634 -21.29 -0.37 -18.62
N TRP A 635 -21.45 -1.69 -18.41
CA TRP A 635 -21.85 -2.63 -19.45
C TRP A 635 -23.25 -2.34 -19.97
N GLU A 636 -24.19 -2.08 -19.06
CA GLU A 636 -25.57 -1.73 -19.37
C GLU A 636 -25.68 -0.31 -19.98
N GLU A 637 -24.85 0.64 -19.51
CA GLU A 637 -24.87 2.06 -19.91
C GLU A 637 -24.08 2.37 -21.19
N GLU A 638 -22.92 1.77 -21.40
CA GLU A 638 -21.98 2.13 -22.48
C GLU A 638 -21.65 0.94 -23.40
N GLY A 639 -22.02 -0.27 -22.99
CA GLY A 639 -21.84 -1.50 -23.77
C GLY A 639 -20.54 -2.26 -23.45
N PRO A 640 -20.39 -3.49 -23.97
CA PRO A 640 -19.28 -4.38 -23.63
C PRO A 640 -17.90 -3.83 -24.01
N LYS A 641 -17.80 -3.11 -25.13
CA LYS A 641 -16.54 -2.54 -25.62
C LYS A 641 -15.98 -1.50 -24.64
N GLU A 642 -16.84 -0.68 -24.07
CA GLU A 642 -16.40 0.37 -23.15
C GLU A 642 -16.02 -0.22 -21.79
N VAL A 643 -16.68 -1.30 -21.34
CA VAL A 643 -16.26 -2.05 -20.14
C VAL A 643 -14.90 -2.70 -20.33
N LEU A 644 -14.63 -3.28 -21.50
CA LEU A 644 -13.32 -3.86 -21.77
C LEU A 644 -12.22 -2.77 -21.76
N LEU A 645 -12.51 -1.60 -22.32
CA LEU A 645 -11.57 -0.48 -22.36
C LEU A 645 -11.33 0.14 -20.97
N GLN A 646 -12.40 0.44 -20.22
CA GLN A 646 -12.31 1.04 -18.89
C GLN A 646 -11.85 0.03 -17.84
N GLY A 647 -12.31 -1.21 -17.91
CA GLY A 647 -11.88 -2.33 -17.06
C GLY A 647 -10.41 -2.67 -17.29
N GLY A 648 -10.01 -2.85 -18.55
CA GLY A 648 -8.62 -3.06 -18.92
C GLY A 648 -7.72 -1.89 -18.53
N GLY A 649 -8.16 -0.65 -18.77
CA GLY A 649 -7.41 0.54 -18.34
C GLY A 649 -7.28 0.66 -16.82
N SER A 650 -8.32 0.28 -16.06
CA SER A 650 -8.28 0.27 -14.59
C SER A 650 -7.35 -0.81 -14.06
N LEU A 651 -7.36 -2.00 -14.67
CA LEU A 651 -6.48 -3.10 -14.32
C LEU A 651 -5.02 -2.78 -14.63
N PHE A 652 -4.74 -2.19 -15.80
CA PHE A 652 -3.40 -1.76 -16.17
C PHE A 652 -2.83 -0.71 -15.20
N VAL A 653 -3.64 0.29 -14.84
CA VAL A 653 -3.27 1.29 -13.83
C VAL A 653 -3.08 0.65 -12.46
N ALA A 654 -3.92 -0.32 -12.08
CA ALA A 654 -3.79 -1.04 -10.81
C ALA A 654 -2.50 -1.85 -10.74
N VAL A 655 -2.12 -2.54 -11.82
CA VAL A 655 -0.85 -3.29 -11.90
C VAL A 655 0.35 -2.35 -11.78
N LEU A 656 0.35 -1.21 -12.48
CA LEU A 656 1.43 -0.22 -12.34
C LEU A 656 1.49 0.39 -10.94
N ALA A 657 0.35 0.68 -10.34
CA ALA A 657 0.28 1.18 -8.97
C ALA A 657 0.78 0.14 -7.97
N PHE A 658 0.39 -1.14 -8.14
CA PHE A 658 0.90 -2.26 -7.35
C PHE A 658 2.42 -2.37 -7.46
N LEU A 659 2.97 -2.41 -8.68
CA LEU A 659 4.41 -2.55 -8.90
C LEU A 659 5.22 -1.43 -8.24
N LEU A 660 4.68 -0.20 -8.22
CA LEU A 660 5.33 0.93 -7.56
C LEU A 660 5.23 0.82 -6.03
N MET A 661 4.07 0.41 -5.50
CA MET A 661 3.86 0.23 -4.05
C MET A 661 4.67 -0.93 -3.46
N ASP A 662 4.89 -1.97 -4.25
CA ASP A 662 5.63 -3.19 -3.88
C ASP A 662 7.15 -2.95 -3.88
N MET A 663 7.63 -1.81 -4.39
CA MET A 663 9.05 -1.45 -4.30
C MET A 663 9.45 -1.18 -2.85
N ALA A 664 10.43 -1.94 -2.35
CA ALA A 664 10.97 -1.78 -0.99
C ALA A 664 11.38 -0.32 -0.67
N VAL A 665 11.92 0.40 -1.65
CA VAL A 665 12.28 1.83 -1.50
C VAL A 665 11.05 2.70 -1.24
N ILE A 666 9.95 2.47 -1.95
CA ILE A 666 8.72 3.26 -1.80
C ILE A 666 8.03 2.92 -0.48
N GLU A 667 7.95 1.63 -0.12
CA GLU A 667 7.44 1.21 1.19
C GLU A 667 8.26 1.84 2.32
N HIS A 668 9.59 1.77 2.23
CA HIS A 668 10.48 2.35 3.21
C HIS A 668 10.28 3.87 3.31
N LEU A 669 10.28 4.60 2.19
CA LEU A 669 10.09 6.06 2.19
C LEU A 669 8.72 6.47 2.75
N ALA A 670 7.65 5.77 2.34
CA ALA A 670 6.29 6.08 2.78
C ALA A 670 6.12 5.85 4.28
N PHE A 671 6.73 4.81 4.85
CA PHE A 671 6.61 4.50 6.27
C PHE A 671 7.52 5.38 7.15
N ASN A 672 8.75 5.64 6.72
CA ASN A 672 9.75 6.38 7.51
C ASN A 672 9.59 7.89 7.44
N PHE A 673 9.07 8.42 6.32
CA PHE A 673 8.92 9.85 6.11
C PHE A 673 7.47 10.20 5.76
N PRO A 674 6.55 10.17 6.74
CA PRO A 674 5.16 10.56 6.55
C PRO A 674 4.98 11.93 5.88
N GLU A 675 5.91 12.86 6.06
CA GLU A 675 5.89 14.22 5.48
C GLU A 675 5.96 14.19 3.94
N LEU A 676 6.56 13.15 3.34
CA LEU A 676 6.58 12.98 1.89
C LEU A 676 5.17 12.85 1.30
N HIS A 677 4.17 12.45 2.09
CA HIS A 677 2.78 12.46 1.67
C HIS A 677 2.26 13.87 1.39
N LEU A 678 2.75 14.90 2.09
CA LEU A 678 2.40 16.29 1.81
C LEU A 678 3.02 16.76 0.50
N VAL A 679 4.23 16.32 0.20
CA VAL A 679 4.89 16.56 -1.09
C VAL A 679 4.12 15.89 -2.22
N LEU A 680 3.73 14.62 -2.02
CA LEU A 680 2.91 13.86 -2.95
C LEU A 680 1.54 14.51 -3.18
N LEU A 681 0.90 15.00 -2.12
CA LEU A 681 -0.33 15.78 -2.21
C LEU A 681 -0.12 17.05 -3.05
N GLY A 682 1.01 17.74 -2.87
CA GLY A 682 1.42 18.87 -3.71
C GLY A 682 1.49 18.50 -5.19
N PHE A 683 2.14 17.37 -5.53
CA PHE A 683 2.19 16.87 -6.90
C PHE A 683 0.82 16.47 -7.46
N ILE A 684 -0.03 15.84 -6.66
CA ILE A 684 -1.42 15.51 -7.04
C ILE A 684 -2.21 16.79 -7.37
N LEU A 685 -2.09 17.82 -6.53
CA LEU A 685 -2.76 19.11 -6.76
C LEU A 685 -2.21 19.82 -8.00
N LEU A 686 -0.91 19.76 -8.24
CA LEU A 686 -0.27 20.30 -9.44
C LEU A 686 -0.76 19.59 -10.70
N ALA A 687 -0.77 18.25 -10.68
CA ALA A 687 -1.31 17.45 -11.77
C ALA A 687 -2.80 17.78 -12.02
N GLY A 688 -3.60 17.99 -10.97
CA GLY A 688 -4.99 18.42 -11.08
C GLY A 688 -5.19 19.79 -11.75
N ARG A 689 -4.19 20.67 -11.73
CA ARG A 689 -4.20 21.97 -12.44
C ARG A 689 -3.68 21.89 -13.88
N TYR A 690 -3.23 20.72 -14.33
CA TYR A 690 -2.66 20.56 -15.66
C TYR A 690 -3.69 20.85 -16.77
N THR A 691 -3.43 21.88 -17.58
CA THR A 691 -4.29 22.29 -18.71
C THR A 691 -3.77 21.82 -20.07
N GLY A 692 -2.66 21.08 -20.12
CA GLY A 692 -2.09 20.60 -21.38
C GLY A 692 -2.87 19.45 -22.01
N TYR A 693 -2.42 19.00 -23.18
CA TYR A 693 -2.98 17.84 -23.87
C TYR A 693 -2.52 16.54 -23.21
N ARG A 694 -3.33 15.48 -23.36
CA ARG A 694 -2.98 14.14 -22.87
C ARG A 694 -2.02 13.46 -23.84
N LEU A 695 -1.07 12.65 -23.35
CA LEU A 695 -0.08 11.96 -24.20
C LEU A 695 -0.74 11.03 -25.24
N LEU A 696 -1.82 10.34 -24.88
CA LEU A 696 -2.56 9.51 -25.84
C LEU A 696 -3.29 10.34 -26.91
N GLU A 697 -3.64 11.59 -26.61
CA GLU A 697 -4.16 12.52 -27.62
C GLU A 697 -3.03 12.95 -28.57
N LEU A 698 -1.79 13.12 -28.08
CA LEU A 698 -0.63 13.46 -28.90
C LEU A 698 -0.17 12.35 -29.85
N LYS A 699 -0.50 11.08 -29.60
CA LYS A 699 -0.25 10.01 -30.59
C LYS A 699 -1.22 10.08 -31.77
N ARG A 700 -2.35 10.77 -31.59
CA ARG A 700 -3.42 10.93 -32.58
C ARG A 700 -3.28 12.20 -33.43
N PHE A 701 -2.55 13.19 -32.93
CA PHE A 701 -2.36 14.49 -33.56
C PHE A 701 -0.86 14.81 -33.63
N SER A 702 -0.37 15.38 -34.74
CA SER A 702 1.01 15.84 -34.88
C SER A 702 1.47 16.73 -33.70
N ALA A 703 2.80 16.85 -33.55
CA ALA A 703 3.54 17.39 -32.40
C ALA A 703 2.78 18.45 -31.54
N PRO A 704 2.90 18.42 -30.20
CA PRO A 704 2.14 19.30 -29.28
C PRO A 704 2.26 20.81 -29.59
N PHE A 705 3.36 21.23 -30.22
CA PHE A 705 3.56 22.60 -30.67
C PHE A 705 2.61 23.00 -31.81
N GLU A 706 2.31 22.08 -32.72
CA GLU A 706 1.43 22.31 -33.87
C GLU A 706 -0.04 22.44 -33.45
N LEU A 707 -0.50 21.58 -32.52
CA LEU A 707 -1.83 21.73 -31.90
C LEU A 707 -2.00 23.06 -31.16
N LYS A 708 -0.96 23.48 -30.44
CA LYS A 708 -0.96 24.76 -29.71
C LYS A 708 -0.93 25.95 -30.68
N ARG A 709 -0.13 25.89 -31.74
CA ARG A 709 -0.08 26.91 -32.80
C ARG A 709 -1.44 27.07 -33.49
N ARG A 710 -2.12 25.96 -33.79
CA ARG A 710 -3.47 25.96 -34.39
C ARG A 710 -4.60 26.29 -33.41
N GLY A 711 -4.29 26.46 -32.12
CA GLY A 711 -5.29 26.84 -31.12
C GLY A 711 -6.35 25.76 -30.85
N ILE A 712 -6.01 24.48 -30.96
CA ILE A 712 -6.95 23.40 -30.62
C ILE A 712 -7.17 23.38 -29.11
N LEU A 713 -8.40 23.58 -28.65
CA LEU A 713 -8.72 23.55 -27.23
C LEU A 713 -8.79 22.10 -26.74
N GLY A 714 -7.97 21.75 -25.74
CA GLY A 714 -8.04 20.46 -25.04
C GLY A 714 -9.12 20.42 -23.94
N MET A 715 -9.56 19.22 -23.59
CA MET A 715 -10.63 18.98 -22.60
C MET A 715 -10.30 19.59 -21.22
N ASN A 716 -9.06 19.42 -20.76
CA ASN A 716 -8.62 19.94 -19.45
C ASN A 716 -8.65 21.48 -19.43
N ARG A 717 -8.12 22.14 -20.47
CA ARG A 717 -8.15 23.59 -20.61
C ARG A 717 -9.57 24.14 -20.72
N ARG A 718 -10.46 23.49 -21.47
CA ARG A 718 -11.88 23.83 -21.52
C ARG A 718 -12.52 23.83 -20.13
N ASN A 719 -12.31 22.75 -19.38
CA ASN A 719 -12.92 22.58 -18.06
C ASN A 719 -12.42 23.60 -17.04
N ILE A 720 -11.10 23.86 -17.02
CA ILE A 720 -10.46 24.73 -16.02
C ILE A 720 -10.59 26.20 -16.42
N SER A 721 -10.15 26.58 -17.63
CA SER A 721 -10.04 27.98 -18.04
C SER A 721 -11.37 28.61 -18.45
N TYR A 722 -12.31 27.81 -18.98
CA TYR A 722 -13.57 28.34 -19.50
C TYR A 722 -14.77 27.95 -18.64
N ILE A 723 -15.07 26.66 -18.50
CA ILE A 723 -16.26 26.21 -17.76
C ILE A 723 -16.15 26.60 -16.28
N SER A 724 -15.08 26.24 -15.58
CA SER A 724 -14.97 26.55 -14.14
C SER A 724 -14.83 28.05 -13.84
N ARG A 725 -14.39 28.85 -14.80
CA ARG A 725 -14.18 30.30 -14.64
C ARG A 725 -15.44 31.10 -14.95
N TYR A 726 -16.16 30.73 -16.01
CA TYR A 726 -17.29 31.50 -16.54
C TYR A 726 -18.66 30.90 -16.23
N ASN A 727 -18.74 29.65 -15.76
CA ASN A 727 -20.01 29.02 -15.38
C ASN A 727 -20.10 28.88 -13.86
N ASN A 728 -21.10 29.51 -13.26
CA ASN A 728 -21.40 29.30 -11.84
C ASN A 728 -21.97 27.90 -11.64
N ARG A 729 -21.33 27.08 -10.77
CA ARG A 729 -21.77 25.71 -10.50
C ARG A 729 -23.22 25.60 -10.01
N ARG A 730 -23.77 26.66 -9.40
CA ARG A 730 -25.18 26.69 -8.96
C ARG A 730 -26.19 26.66 -10.12
N GLN A 731 -25.77 27.05 -11.32
CA GLN A 731 -26.62 27.12 -12.52
C GLN A 731 -26.58 25.84 -13.37
N PHE A 732 -25.69 24.88 -13.07
CA PHE A 732 -25.59 23.62 -13.82
C PHE A 732 -26.91 22.82 -13.84
N PRO A 733 -27.69 22.76 -12.75
CA PRO A 733 -28.99 22.09 -12.76
C PRO A 733 -30.01 22.67 -13.77
N LEU A 734 -29.81 23.89 -14.27
CA LEU A 734 -30.67 24.50 -15.29
C LEU A 734 -30.51 23.82 -16.66
N VAL A 735 -29.34 23.24 -16.93
CA VAL A 735 -29.01 22.62 -18.23
C VAL A 735 -28.80 21.10 -18.12
N ASP A 736 -28.38 20.59 -16.96
CA ASP A 736 -28.26 19.14 -16.73
C ASP A 736 -29.64 18.43 -16.64
N ASN A 737 -30.70 19.18 -16.33
CA ASN A 737 -32.07 18.67 -16.27
C ASN A 737 -32.91 19.29 -17.38
N LYS A 738 -33.33 18.45 -18.35
CA LYS A 738 -34.07 18.90 -19.53
C LYS A 738 -35.41 19.55 -19.20
N LEU A 739 -36.09 19.11 -18.12
CA LEU A 739 -37.34 19.72 -17.68
C LEU A 739 -37.10 21.15 -17.21
N LYS A 740 -36.08 21.36 -16.36
CA LYS A 740 -35.72 22.71 -15.89
C LYS A 740 -35.29 23.59 -17.05
N THR A 741 -34.48 23.08 -17.96
CA THR A 741 -34.08 23.83 -19.17
C THR A 741 -35.30 24.33 -19.92
N LYS A 742 -36.32 23.48 -20.08
CA LYS A 742 -37.54 23.84 -20.78
C LYS A 742 -38.40 24.85 -20.06
N LEU A 743 -38.66 24.66 -18.77
CA LEU A 743 -39.48 25.58 -17.99
C LEU A 743 -38.89 27.00 -18.05
N VAL A 744 -37.58 27.13 -17.86
CA VAL A 744 -36.91 28.44 -17.91
C VAL A 744 -36.87 29.00 -19.34
N ALA A 745 -36.73 28.15 -20.37
CA ALA A 745 -36.81 28.59 -21.76
C ALA A 745 -38.23 29.07 -22.15
N GLU A 746 -39.29 28.38 -21.72
CA GLU A 746 -40.68 28.78 -21.96
C GLU A 746 -41.03 30.07 -21.22
N GLU A 747 -40.60 30.21 -19.95
CA GLU A 747 -40.77 31.44 -19.16
C GLU A 747 -40.08 32.65 -19.82
N ALA A 748 -38.92 32.43 -20.45
CA ALA A 748 -38.20 33.46 -21.20
C ALA A 748 -38.75 33.69 -22.62
N GLY A 749 -39.80 32.99 -23.04
CA GLY A 749 -40.37 33.09 -24.38
C GLY A 749 -39.50 32.52 -25.50
N LEU A 750 -38.53 31.65 -25.17
CA LEU A 750 -37.68 30.98 -26.15
C LEU A 750 -38.42 29.81 -26.80
N ALA A 751 -38.13 29.58 -28.07
CA ALA A 751 -38.76 28.53 -28.85
C ALA A 751 -38.25 27.14 -28.44
N VAL A 752 -39.11 26.32 -27.83
CA VAL A 752 -38.86 24.91 -27.47
C VAL A 752 -40.02 24.02 -27.94
N PRO A 753 -39.82 22.69 -28.07
CA PRO A 753 -40.94 21.78 -28.31
C PRO A 753 -41.92 21.86 -27.14
N LYS A 754 -43.21 22.09 -27.44
CA LYS A 754 -44.25 22.29 -26.43
C LYS A 754 -44.35 21.08 -25.50
N LEU A 755 -44.33 21.36 -24.20
CA LEU A 755 -44.57 20.37 -23.15
C LEU A 755 -46.06 19.95 -23.14
N ILE A 756 -46.32 18.64 -23.22
CA ILE A 756 -47.67 18.06 -23.19
C ILE A 756 -48.02 17.65 -21.77
N ASP A 757 -47.12 16.93 -21.11
CA ASP A 757 -47.33 16.39 -19.77
C ASP A 757 -46.00 16.13 -19.05
N ILE A 758 -46.05 16.07 -17.72
CA ILE A 758 -44.92 15.74 -16.86
C ILE A 758 -45.37 14.62 -15.92
N VAL A 759 -44.64 13.51 -15.94
CA VAL A 759 -44.89 12.37 -15.06
C VAL A 759 -43.72 12.26 -14.09
N ALA A 760 -43.95 12.65 -12.84
CA ALA A 760 -42.98 12.63 -11.75
C ALA A 760 -43.26 11.51 -10.74
N THR A 761 -44.50 10.99 -10.68
CA THR A 761 -44.87 9.92 -9.74
C THR A 761 -45.55 8.74 -10.43
N GLN A 762 -45.48 7.56 -9.80
CA GLN A 762 -46.10 6.35 -10.35
C GLN A 762 -47.62 6.46 -10.46
N HIS A 763 -48.25 7.23 -9.56
CA HIS A 763 -49.70 7.48 -9.60
C HIS A 763 -50.13 8.26 -10.85
N GLU A 764 -49.28 9.19 -11.32
CA GLU A 764 -49.55 10.00 -12.50
C GLU A 764 -49.57 9.17 -13.80
N VAL A 765 -48.87 8.02 -13.85
CA VAL A 765 -48.80 7.14 -15.03
C VAL A 765 -50.19 6.69 -15.50
N GLU A 766 -51.12 6.44 -14.57
CA GLU A 766 -52.49 6.05 -14.93
C GLU A 766 -53.29 7.21 -15.53
N SER A 767 -52.96 8.44 -15.16
CA SER A 767 -53.65 9.64 -15.64
C SER A 767 -53.20 10.11 -17.02
N VAL A 768 -52.03 9.67 -17.49
CA VAL A 768 -51.43 10.02 -18.79
C VAL A 768 -52.33 9.67 -19.97
N GLU A 769 -53.14 8.62 -19.86
CA GLU A 769 -54.08 8.21 -20.91
C GLU A 769 -55.05 9.32 -21.32
N ARG A 770 -55.49 10.15 -20.36
CA ARG A 770 -56.36 11.29 -20.65
C ARG A 770 -55.64 12.37 -21.46
N ASN A 771 -54.37 12.60 -21.17
CA ASN A 771 -53.55 13.63 -21.81
C ASN A 771 -53.04 13.19 -23.19
N LEU A 772 -52.94 11.89 -23.44
CA LEU A 772 -52.59 11.31 -24.74
C LEU A 772 -53.79 11.16 -25.70
N LYS A 773 -55.02 11.34 -25.22
CA LYS A 773 -56.23 11.13 -26.02
C LYS A 773 -56.38 12.23 -27.09
N GLY A 774 -56.36 11.84 -28.36
CA GLY A 774 -56.47 12.77 -29.50
C GLY A 774 -55.13 13.31 -30.00
N LEU A 775 -54.00 12.78 -29.52
CA LEU A 775 -52.67 13.10 -30.03
C LEU A 775 -52.16 11.97 -30.94
N ASP A 776 -51.97 12.28 -32.22
CA ASP A 776 -51.45 11.30 -33.19
C ASP A 776 -49.93 11.06 -33.06
N SER A 777 -49.18 12.01 -32.48
CA SER A 777 -47.72 11.93 -32.38
C SER A 777 -47.19 12.66 -31.15
N PHE A 778 -46.21 12.07 -30.47
CA PHE A 778 -45.57 12.63 -29.28
C PHE A 778 -44.21 11.97 -29.01
N VAL A 779 -43.42 12.59 -28.15
CA VAL A 779 -42.14 12.06 -27.68
C VAL A 779 -42.16 11.96 -26.17
N VAL A 780 -41.75 10.82 -25.63
CA VAL A 780 -41.46 10.65 -24.20
C VAL A 780 -39.95 10.65 -24.02
N LYS A 781 -39.43 11.43 -23.07
CA LYS A 781 -38.01 11.45 -22.75
C LYS A 781 -37.75 11.59 -21.24
N PRO A 782 -36.69 10.97 -20.71
CA PRO A 782 -36.23 11.21 -19.34
C PRO A 782 -35.70 12.64 -19.16
N ALA A 783 -35.95 13.25 -18.00
CA ALA A 783 -35.44 14.58 -17.67
C ALA A 783 -33.92 14.61 -17.49
N GLN A 784 -33.33 13.54 -16.96
CA GLN A 784 -31.89 13.43 -16.71
C GLN A 784 -31.19 12.33 -17.55
N GLY A 785 -31.89 11.76 -18.54
CA GLY A 785 -31.28 10.72 -19.38
C GLY A 785 -30.17 11.22 -20.29
N SER A 786 -29.25 10.35 -20.67
CA SER A 786 -28.10 10.67 -21.53
C SER A 786 -28.03 9.77 -22.77
N GLY A 787 -27.37 10.26 -23.83
CA GLY A 787 -27.09 9.46 -25.04
C GLY A 787 -28.31 8.97 -25.83
N GLY A 788 -29.48 9.59 -25.63
CA GLY A 788 -30.73 9.20 -26.29
C GLY A 788 -31.39 7.94 -25.71
N LYS A 789 -30.91 7.42 -24.58
CA LYS A 789 -31.53 6.27 -23.89
C LYS A 789 -32.85 6.66 -23.24
N GLY A 790 -33.84 5.78 -23.32
CA GLY A 790 -35.18 6.01 -22.76
C GLY A 790 -36.08 6.95 -23.57
N ILE A 791 -35.65 7.42 -24.75
CA ILE A 791 -36.50 8.21 -25.63
C ILE A 791 -37.46 7.28 -26.38
N LEU A 792 -38.76 7.54 -26.28
CA LEU A 792 -39.80 6.88 -27.06
C LEU A 792 -40.41 7.90 -28.01
N VAL A 793 -40.29 7.65 -29.31
CA VAL A 793 -40.82 8.50 -30.38
C VAL A 793 -42.03 7.82 -31.01
N VAL A 794 -43.19 8.46 -30.92
CA VAL A 794 -44.45 8.02 -31.52
C VAL A 794 -44.80 8.95 -32.69
N VAL A 795 -44.95 8.36 -33.88
CA VAL A 795 -45.13 9.09 -35.15
C VAL A 795 -46.55 9.01 -35.71
N GLY A 796 -47.39 8.14 -35.16
CA GLY A 796 -48.78 7.94 -35.58
C GLY A 796 -49.54 7.03 -34.63
N GLN A 797 -50.84 6.89 -34.89
CA GLN A 797 -51.72 5.93 -34.21
C GLN A 797 -52.51 5.14 -35.24
N GLU A 798 -52.68 3.83 -35.03
CA GLU A 798 -53.46 2.92 -35.88
C GLU A 798 -54.19 1.91 -35.00
N ASP A 799 -55.51 1.79 -35.16
CA ASP A 799 -56.38 0.87 -34.40
C ASP A 799 -56.18 0.89 -32.86
N GLY A 800 -55.97 2.08 -32.29
CA GLY A 800 -55.75 2.25 -30.86
C GLY A 800 -54.34 1.88 -30.37
N GLN A 801 -53.43 1.49 -31.26
CA GLN A 801 -52.01 1.27 -30.99
C GLN A 801 -51.16 2.43 -31.51
N TYR A 802 -50.07 2.74 -30.82
CA TYR A 802 -49.15 3.81 -31.19
C TYR A 802 -48.03 3.27 -32.07
N ARG A 803 -47.77 3.93 -33.20
CA ARG A 803 -46.69 3.59 -34.12
C ARG A 803 -45.41 4.29 -33.70
N LYS A 804 -44.36 3.52 -33.45
CA LYS A 804 -43.00 4.03 -33.20
C LYS A 804 -42.34 4.52 -34.49
N ALA A 805 -41.30 5.35 -34.34
CA ALA A 805 -40.45 5.74 -35.46
C ALA A 805 -39.76 4.55 -36.17
N SER A 806 -39.54 3.43 -35.46
CA SER A 806 -39.03 2.17 -36.04
C SER A 806 -40.04 1.43 -36.93
N GLY A 807 -41.31 1.83 -36.91
CA GLY A 807 -42.42 1.13 -37.57
C GLY A 807 -43.18 0.17 -36.64
N ASP A 808 -42.66 -0.14 -35.45
CA ASP A 808 -43.32 -1.04 -34.50
C ASP A 808 -44.60 -0.45 -33.92
N LEU A 809 -45.64 -1.27 -33.76
CA LEU A 809 -46.86 -0.89 -33.04
C LEU A 809 -46.74 -1.25 -31.55
N ILE A 810 -47.05 -0.29 -30.67
CA ILE A 810 -47.03 -0.47 -29.22
C ILE A 810 -48.38 -0.10 -28.61
N SER A 811 -48.83 -0.90 -27.65
CA SER A 811 -50.06 -0.61 -26.90
C SER A 811 -49.85 0.51 -25.88
N LEU A 812 -50.95 1.13 -25.43
CA LEU A 812 -50.91 2.10 -24.33
C LEU A 812 -50.28 1.51 -23.06
N ALA A 813 -50.52 0.23 -22.76
CA ALA A 813 -49.90 -0.46 -21.63
C ALA A 813 -48.36 -0.51 -21.77
N ALA A 814 -47.84 -0.67 -22.98
CA ALA A 814 -46.40 -0.61 -23.23
C ALA A 814 -45.84 0.81 -23.02
N VAL A 815 -46.60 1.86 -23.35
CA VAL A 815 -46.24 3.25 -23.05
C VAL A 815 -46.22 3.50 -21.53
N LYS A 816 -47.26 3.09 -20.79
CA LYS A 816 -47.31 3.17 -19.31
C LYS A 816 -46.14 2.43 -18.65
N ARG A 817 -45.78 1.25 -19.18
CA ARG A 817 -44.59 0.49 -18.74
C ARG A 817 -43.29 1.25 -19.02
N HIS A 818 -43.16 1.89 -20.18
CA HIS A 818 -41.99 2.71 -20.52
C HIS A 818 -41.84 3.91 -19.56
N LEU A 819 -42.94 4.56 -19.18
CA LEU A 819 -42.96 5.63 -18.18
C LEU A 819 -42.53 5.11 -16.80
N THR A 820 -43.07 3.98 -16.37
CA THR A 820 -42.70 3.32 -15.10
C THR A 820 -41.20 3.00 -15.06
N ASN A 821 -40.66 2.45 -16.14
CA ASN A 821 -39.23 2.18 -16.26
C ASN A 821 -38.39 3.47 -16.19
N THR A 822 -38.87 4.55 -16.82
CA THR A 822 -38.20 5.85 -16.77
C THR A 822 -38.19 6.40 -15.34
N LEU A 823 -39.32 6.37 -14.63
CA LEU A 823 -39.44 6.80 -13.23
C LEU A 823 -38.53 5.99 -12.29
N SER A 824 -38.38 4.69 -12.55
CA SER A 824 -37.49 3.81 -11.76
C SER A 824 -36.00 4.10 -11.93
N GLY A 825 -35.64 5.04 -12.82
CA GLY A 825 -34.26 5.40 -13.09
C GLY A 825 -33.56 4.50 -14.09
N LEU A 826 -34.27 3.59 -14.78
CA LEU A 826 -33.66 2.64 -15.73
C LEU A 826 -32.88 3.34 -16.86
N HIS A 827 -33.29 4.56 -17.22
CA HIS A 827 -32.68 5.34 -18.29
C HIS A 827 -31.96 6.60 -17.79
N SER A 828 -31.83 6.72 -16.48
CA SER A 828 -31.27 7.88 -15.80
C SER A 828 -29.87 7.58 -15.26
N LEU A 829 -28.97 8.56 -15.29
CA LEU A 829 -27.58 8.38 -14.88
C LEU A 829 -27.49 7.92 -13.41
N GLY A 830 -26.97 6.71 -13.19
CA GLY A 830 -26.80 6.14 -11.85
C GLY A 830 -28.06 5.61 -11.18
N GLY A 831 -29.12 5.30 -11.95
CA GLY A 831 -30.30 4.57 -11.45
C GLY A 831 -31.16 5.34 -10.44
N ARG A 832 -31.06 6.67 -10.42
CA ARG A 832 -31.89 7.53 -9.56
C ARG A 832 -33.28 7.69 -10.16
N ASN A 833 -34.28 7.86 -9.31
CA ASN A 833 -35.63 8.19 -9.76
C ASN A 833 -35.60 9.43 -10.64
N ASP A 834 -36.23 9.34 -11.82
CA ASP A 834 -36.27 10.40 -12.82
C ASP A 834 -37.71 10.86 -13.06
N VAL A 835 -37.85 11.92 -13.85
CA VAL A 835 -39.13 12.44 -14.33
C VAL A 835 -39.24 12.15 -15.82
N ALA A 836 -40.37 11.62 -16.26
CA ALA A 836 -40.65 11.45 -17.68
C ALA A 836 -41.36 12.69 -18.23
N ILE A 837 -40.84 13.21 -19.34
CA ILE A 837 -41.32 14.41 -20.02
C ILE A 837 -42.02 13.98 -21.30
N LEU A 838 -43.27 14.43 -21.51
CA LEU A 838 -44.03 14.22 -22.75
C LEU A 838 -44.07 15.51 -23.55
N GLU A 839 -43.71 15.44 -24.84
CA GLU A 839 -43.52 16.62 -25.68
C GLU A 839 -44.06 16.40 -27.10
N THR A 840 -44.37 17.51 -27.79
CA THR A 840 -44.75 17.44 -29.21
C THR A 840 -43.59 16.93 -30.06
N LEU A 841 -43.90 16.05 -31.03
CA LEU A 841 -42.93 15.60 -32.01
C LEU A 841 -42.39 16.78 -32.85
N VAL A 842 -41.07 16.82 -33.04
CA VAL A 842 -40.41 17.79 -33.94
C VAL A 842 -40.50 17.24 -35.36
N ARG A 843 -41.04 18.04 -36.30
CA ARG A 843 -41.13 17.68 -37.71
C ARG A 843 -39.94 18.27 -38.44
N VAL A 844 -38.99 17.43 -38.84
CA VAL A 844 -37.74 17.86 -39.48
C VAL A 844 -38.03 18.63 -40.77
N ASP A 845 -37.31 19.75 -40.96
CA ASP A 845 -37.36 20.52 -42.20
C ASP A 845 -36.94 19.66 -43.42
N PRO A 846 -37.69 19.72 -44.55
CA PRO A 846 -37.39 18.94 -45.76
C PRO A 846 -35.96 19.11 -46.28
N VAL A 847 -35.29 20.24 -46.02
CA VAL A 847 -33.90 20.49 -46.44
C VAL A 847 -32.94 19.40 -45.94
N PHE A 848 -33.20 18.79 -44.78
CA PHE A 848 -32.31 17.75 -44.23
C PHE A 848 -32.67 16.31 -44.63
N SER A 849 -33.80 16.10 -45.32
CA SER A 849 -34.27 14.77 -45.69
C SER A 849 -33.30 14.01 -46.63
N SER A 850 -32.54 14.75 -47.46
CA SER A 850 -31.51 14.19 -48.33
C SER A 850 -30.17 13.94 -47.62
N PHE A 851 -29.96 14.52 -46.43
CA PHE A 851 -28.67 14.54 -45.75
C PHE A 851 -28.61 13.71 -44.45
N SER A 852 -29.75 13.22 -43.93
CA SER A 852 -29.78 12.41 -42.70
C SER A 852 -30.55 11.11 -42.92
N HIS A 853 -29.98 9.99 -42.49
CA HIS A 853 -30.66 8.69 -42.49
C HIS A 853 -31.47 8.52 -41.20
N GLU A 854 -32.77 8.83 -41.28
CA GLU A 854 -33.71 8.77 -40.13
C GLU A 854 -33.28 9.69 -38.96
N GLY A 855 -34.14 9.86 -37.96
CA GLY A 855 -33.86 10.72 -36.81
C GLY A 855 -33.95 12.23 -37.08
N VAL A 856 -33.76 13.02 -36.02
CA VAL A 856 -33.81 14.50 -36.06
C VAL A 856 -32.38 15.04 -36.10
N PRO A 857 -31.95 15.67 -37.20
CA PRO A 857 -30.69 16.39 -37.27
C PRO A 857 -30.66 17.52 -36.27
N ASP A 858 -29.58 17.64 -35.52
CA ASP A 858 -29.43 18.71 -34.54
C ASP A 858 -28.17 19.55 -34.83
N ILE A 859 -28.29 20.85 -34.58
CA ILE A 859 -27.25 21.84 -34.79
C ILE A 859 -26.69 22.22 -33.43
N ARG A 860 -25.43 21.87 -33.21
CA ARG A 860 -24.67 22.24 -32.03
C ARG A 860 -23.95 23.55 -32.26
N LEU A 861 -24.32 24.57 -31.48
CA LEU A 861 -23.63 25.85 -31.40
C LEU A 861 -22.90 25.96 -30.06
N ILE A 862 -21.60 26.24 -30.09
CA ILE A 862 -20.87 26.68 -28.90
C ILE A 862 -21.06 28.19 -28.77
N VAL A 863 -21.56 28.60 -27.60
CA VAL A 863 -21.78 29.99 -27.24
C VAL A 863 -20.84 30.34 -26.09
N PHE A 864 -20.13 31.45 -26.23
CA PHE A 864 -19.25 31.97 -25.19
C PHE A 864 -19.58 33.45 -24.92
N GLN A 865 -19.93 33.75 -23.67
CA GLN A 865 -20.41 35.07 -23.21
C GLN A 865 -21.55 35.63 -24.09
N GLY A 866 -22.48 34.77 -24.51
CA GLY A 866 -23.60 35.13 -25.38
C GLY A 866 -23.25 35.31 -26.85
N ILE A 867 -22.03 34.97 -27.27
CA ILE A 867 -21.59 35.03 -28.68
C ILE A 867 -21.45 33.60 -29.22
N PRO A 868 -22.18 33.23 -30.29
CA PRO A 868 -21.95 31.98 -31.00
C PRO A 868 -20.56 31.99 -31.65
N VAL A 869 -19.68 31.06 -31.25
CA VAL A 869 -18.28 31.03 -31.70
C VAL A 869 -18.00 29.92 -32.71
N MET A 870 -18.73 28.81 -32.68
CA MET A 870 -18.50 27.66 -33.58
C MET A 870 -19.75 26.80 -33.69
N GLY A 871 -20.06 26.31 -34.89
CA GLY A 871 -21.26 25.51 -35.19
C GLY A 871 -20.95 24.18 -35.86
N MET A 872 -21.79 23.18 -35.62
CA MET A 872 -21.74 21.90 -36.33
C MET A 872 -23.13 21.28 -36.41
N LEU A 873 -23.49 20.78 -37.58
CA LEU A 873 -24.67 19.95 -37.79
C LEU A 873 -24.31 18.48 -37.56
N ARG A 874 -25.13 17.77 -36.78
CA ARG A 874 -25.01 16.33 -36.55
C ARG A 874 -26.05 15.59 -37.36
N LEU A 875 -25.59 14.71 -38.25
CA LEU A 875 -26.41 13.92 -39.16
C LEU A 875 -26.38 12.45 -38.75
N ALA A 876 -27.55 11.82 -38.69
CA ALA A 876 -27.66 10.43 -38.33
C ALA A 876 -27.32 9.51 -39.51
N THR A 877 -26.68 8.39 -39.20
CA THR A 877 -26.35 7.31 -40.12
C THR A 877 -27.03 6.02 -39.68
N ARG A 878 -27.07 5.02 -40.57
CA ARG A 878 -27.50 3.66 -40.21
C ARG A 878 -26.65 3.06 -39.09
N ALA A 879 -25.33 3.31 -39.11
CA ALA A 879 -24.42 2.86 -38.07
C ALA A 879 -24.73 3.46 -36.68
N SER A 880 -25.31 4.66 -36.65
CA SER A 880 -25.72 5.35 -35.44
C SER A 880 -27.14 5.04 -34.98
N ASP A 881 -27.82 4.09 -35.61
CA ASP A 881 -29.20 3.70 -35.29
C ASP A 881 -30.17 4.91 -35.32
N GLY A 882 -29.99 5.79 -36.32
CA GLY A 882 -30.81 6.99 -36.49
C GLY A 882 -30.54 8.09 -35.44
N LYS A 883 -29.43 8.05 -34.69
CA LYS A 883 -29.10 9.04 -33.65
C LYS A 883 -27.98 9.98 -34.07
N ALA A 884 -28.12 11.26 -33.77
CA ALA A 884 -27.14 12.31 -34.04
C ALA A 884 -25.95 12.31 -33.04
N ASN A 885 -25.40 11.14 -32.71
CA ASN A 885 -24.29 10.94 -31.78
C ASN A 885 -22.99 10.55 -32.52
N LEU A 886 -22.02 11.47 -32.57
CA LEU A 886 -20.73 11.27 -33.24
C LEU A 886 -19.98 10.01 -32.78
N HIS A 887 -20.03 9.69 -31.49
CA HIS A 887 -19.38 8.49 -30.93
C HIS A 887 -20.07 7.18 -31.34
N GLN A 888 -21.36 7.24 -31.72
CA GLN A 888 -22.13 6.11 -32.22
C GLN A 888 -22.07 6.01 -33.75
N GLY A 889 -21.25 6.82 -34.42
CA GLY A 889 -21.08 6.77 -35.87
C GLY A 889 -21.94 7.78 -36.66
N ALA A 890 -22.48 8.81 -36.01
CA ALA A 890 -23.07 9.95 -36.69
C ALA A 890 -22.00 10.82 -37.38
N ILE A 891 -22.40 11.61 -38.35
CA ILE A 891 -21.52 12.56 -39.07
C ILE A 891 -21.65 13.93 -38.43
N GLY A 892 -20.51 14.62 -38.26
CA GLY A 892 -20.48 16.03 -37.87
C GLY A 892 -20.02 16.89 -39.03
N VAL A 893 -20.88 17.81 -39.49
CA VAL A 893 -20.57 18.79 -40.54
C VAL A 893 -20.32 20.14 -39.86
N GLY A 894 -19.12 20.70 -40.00
CA GLY A 894 -18.81 22.05 -39.51
C GLY A 894 -19.63 23.09 -40.25
N LEU A 895 -20.06 24.14 -39.55
CA LEU A 895 -20.90 25.20 -40.10
C LEU A 895 -20.19 26.54 -39.98
N ASP A 896 -20.16 27.29 -41.08
CA ASP A 896 -19.69 28.67 -41.06
C ASP A 896 -20.65 29.56 -40.26
N ILE A 897 -20.12 30.32 -39.30
CA ILE A 897 -20.93 31.19 -38.44
C ILE A 897 -21.54 32.35 -39.24
N ALA A 898 -20.87 32.84 -40.29
CA ALA A 898 -21.41 33.96 -41.07
C ALA A 898 -22.55 33.53 -42.00
N THR A 899 -22.43 32.36 -42.64
CA THR A 899 -23.33 31.95 -43.73
C THR A 899 -24.21 30.74 -43.44
N GLY A 900 -23.88 29.92 -42.44
CA GLY A 900 -24.58 28.66 -42.15
C GLY A 900 -24.33 27.55 -43.17
N ARG A 901 -23.32 27.71 -44.04
CA ARG A 901 -22.92 26.70 -45.04
C ARG A 901 -22.02 25.63 -44.40
N GLY A 902 -22.13 24.41 -44.91
CA GLY A 902 -21.26 23.30 -44.55
C GLY A 902 -19.82 23.58 -44.99
N ILE A 903 -18.88 23.42 -44.05
CA ILE A 903 -17.44 23.58 -44.30
C ILE A 903 -16.85 22.23 -44.67
N GLN A 904 -16.89 21.29 -43.72
CA GLN A 904 -16.27 19.99 -43.83
C GLN A 904 -17.03 19.00 -42.94
N ALA A 905 -17.03 17.72 -43.32
CA ALA A 905 -17.69 16.67 -42.56
C ALA A 905 -16.71 15.63 -42.04
N VAL A 906 -17.04 15.08 -40.86
CA VAL A 906 -16.21 14.12 -40.15
C VAL A 906 -17.05 12.94 -39.67
N LEU A 907 -16.55 11.74 -39.94
CA LEU A 907 -17.11 10.47 -39.47
C LEU A 907 -16.01 9.66 -38.80
N HIS A 908 -16.19 9.22 -37.55
CA HIS A 908 -15.16 8.52 -36.78
C HIS A 908 -13.79 9.23 -36.73
N ASN A 909 -13.78 10.56 -36.82
CA ASN A 909 -12.58 11.41 -36.89
C ASN A 909 -11.78 11.29 -38.20
N LYS A 910 -12.41 10.78 -39.27
CA LYS A 910 -11.92 10.84 -40.65
C LYS A 910 -12.76 11.82 -41.45
N LEU A 911 -12.13 12.51 -42.38
CA LEU A 911 -12.79 13.44 -43.27
C LEU A 911 -13.67 12.67 -44.26
N VAL A 912 -14.89 13.15 -44.46
CA VAL A 912 -15.84 12.62 -45.44
C VAL A 912 -16.43 13.77 -46.24
N THR A 913 -16.66 13.56 -47.52
CA THR A 913 -17.30 14.54 -48.42
C THR A 913 -18.76 14.19 -48.69
N HIS A 914 -19.09 12.89 -48.68
CA HIS A 914 -20.42 12.39 -48.97
C HIS A 914 -20.98 11.63 -47.77
N HIS A 915 -22.30 11.64 -47.61
CA HIS A 915 -22.99 10.82 -46.63
C HIS A 915 -22.90 9.33 -47.05
N PRO A 916 -22.50 8.40 -46.15
CA PRO A 916 -22.30 6.98 -46.48
C PRO A 916 -23.61 6.27 -46.88
N ASP A 917 -24.73 6.64 -46.24
CA ASP A 917 -26.03 6.01 -46.54
C ASP A 917 -26.84 6.72 -47.63
N THR A 918 -26.97 8.06 -47.61
CA THR A 918 -27.77 8.82 -48.59
C THR A 918 -27.00 9.21 -49.85
N GLY A 919 -25.67 9.14 -49.85
CA GLY A 919 -24.81 9.54 -50.96
C GLY A 919 -24.75 11.06 -51.22
N ALA A 920 -25.41 11.88 -50.39
CA ALA A 920 -25.49 13.32 -50.60
C ALA A 920 -24.13 14.03 -50.34
N ASP A 921 -23.81 15.03 -51.16
CA ASP A 921 -22.62 15.86 -51.03
C ASP A 921 -22.80 16.88 -49.90
N LEU A 922 -22.08 16.68 -48.80
CA LEU A 922 -22.19 17.44 -47.57
C LEU A 922 -21.66 18.88 -47.69
N SER A 923 -20.88 19.19 -48.73
CA SER A 923 -20.37 20.55 -48.99
C SER A 923 -21.47 21.50 -49.51
N THR A 924 -22.50 20.96 -50.13
CA THR A 924 -23.64 21.72 -50.65
C THR A 924 -24.65 22.12 -49.57
N LEU A 925 -24.49 21.58 -48.36
CA LEU A 925 -25.41 21.77 -47.26
C LEU A 925 -25.43 23.22 -46.80
N THR A 926 -26.62 23.82 -46.71
CA THR A 926 -26.83 25.16 -46.15
C THR A 926 -28.02 25.12 -45.20
N VAL A 927 -27.82 25.60 -43.98
CA VAL A 927 -28.85 25.59 -42.94
C VAL A 927 -29.84 26.75 -43.15
N PRO A 928 -31.16 26.50 -43.27
CA PRO A 928 -32.15 27.55 -43.43
C PRO A 928 -32.31 28.38 -42.14
N ASN A 929 -32.77 29.63 -42.27
CA ASN A 929 -33.05 30.53 -41.13
C ASN A 929 -31.87 30.73 -40.16
N TRP A 930 -30.64 30.68 -40.66
CA TRP A 930 -29.42 30.77 -39.85
C TRP A 930 -29.36 31.97 -38.88
N PRO A 931 -29.76 33.21 -39.25
CA PRO A 931 -29.74 34.34 -38.32
C PRO A 931 -30.67 34.17 -37.10
N ALA A 932 -31.83 33.53 -37.29
CA ALA A 932 -32.76 33.25 -36.19
C ALA A 932 -32.17 32.19 -35.23
N LEU A 933 -31.43 31.23 -35.78
CA LEU A 933 -30.77 30.15 -35.04
C LEU A 933 -29.63 30.69 -34.16
N LEU A 934 -28.81 31.59 -34.72
CA LEU A 934 -27.76 32.28 -33.96
C LEU A 934 -28.36 33.16 -32.85
N ARG A 935 -29.45 33.88 -33.14
CA ARG A 935 -30.17 34.68 -32.14
C ARG A 935 -30.67 33.81 -30.98
N LEU A 936 -31.34 32.69 -31.29
CA LEU A 936 -31.85 31.77 -30.29
C LEU A 936 -30.72 31.20 -29.41
N ALA A 937 -29.57 30.86 -30.00
CA ALA A 937 -28.40 30.41 -29.25
C ALA A 937 -27.80 31.51 -28.35
N ALA A 938 -27.75 32.76 -28.82
CA ALA A 938 -27.29 33.90 -28.02
C ALA A 938 -28.24 34.21 -26.85
N GLU A 939 -29.55 34.06 -27.05
CA GLU A 939 -30.57 34.25 -26.00
C GLU A 939 -30.49 33.19 -24.90
N CYS A 940 -30.05 31.96 -25.23
CA CYS A 940 -29.82 30.91 -24.23
C CYS A 940 -28.81 31.32 -23.14
N TYR A 941 -27.87 32.21 -23.46
CA TYR A 941 -26.94 32.77 -22.48
C TYR A 941 -27.63 33.67 -21.45
N GLU A 942 -28.59 34.50 -21.85
CA GLU A 942 -29.32 35.38 -20.93
C GLU A 942 -30.19 34.58 -19.96
N VAL A 943 -30.71 33.43 -20.43
CA VAL A 943 -31.57 32.54 -19.62
C VAL A 943 -30.77 31.70 -18.63
N THR A 944 -29.59 31.22 -19.03
CA THR A 944 -28.80 30.30 -18.20
C THR A 944 -27.70 30.99 -17.40
N GLU A 945 -27.27 32.18 -17.85
CA GLU A 945 -26.08 32.93 -17.40
C GLU A 945 -24.76 32.12 -17.43
N LEU A 946 -24.76 30.98 -18.12
CA LEU A 946 -23.58 30.13 -18.27
C LEU A 946 -22.68 30.72 -19.37
N GLY A 947 -21.56 31.32 -18.97
CA GLY A 947 -20.65 31.99 -19.90
C GLY A 947 -20.00 31.08 -20.95
N TYR A 948 -19.99 29.77 -20.79
CA TYR A 948 -19.61 28.79 -21.82
C TYR A 948 -20.69 27.71 -21.93
N LEU A 949 -21.36 27.62 -23.08
CA LEU A 949 -22.55 26.80 -23.26
C LEU A 949 -22.53 26.10 -24.62
N GLY A 950 -23.05 24.87 -24.68
CA GLY A 950 -23.45 24.23 -25.92
C GLY A 950 -24.96 24.28 -26.07
N CYS A 951 -25.44 24.84 -27.17
CA CYS A 951 -26.85 24.88 -27.53
C CYS A 951 -27.10 23.89 -28.66
N ASP A 952 -27.96 22.91 -28.43
CA ASP A 952 -28.37 21.95 -29.45
C ASP A 952 -29.78 22.31 -29.92
N ILE A 953 -29.87 22.75 -31.16
CA ILE A 953 -31.04 23.37 -31.75
C ILE A 953 -31.46 22.56 -32.98
N VAL A 954 -32.76 22.40 -33.18
CA VAL A 954 -33.34 21.70 -34.33
C VAL A 954 -34.21 22.67 -35.12
N ILE A 955 -34.43 22.40 -36.41
CA ILE A 955 -35.33 23.21 -37.24
C ILE A 955 -36.59 22.39 -37.48
N ASP A 956 -37.70 22.88 -36.92
CA ASP A 956 -39.03 22.35 -37.17
C ASP A 956 -39.60 23.01 -38.44
N ARG A 957 -40.21 22.20 -39.32
CA ARG A 957 -40.81 22.65 -40.58
C ARG A 957 -41.87 23.73 -40.37
N ASP A 958 -42.65 23.64 -39.30
CA ASP A 958 -43.83 24.48 -39.10
C ASP A 958 -43.55 25.60 -38.07
N ARG A 959 -42.62 25.38 -37.13
CA ARG A 959 -42.31 26.31 -36.02
C ARG A 959 -40.94 27.00 -36.12
N GLY A 960 -40.07 26.61 -37.06
CA GLY A 960 -38.73 27.15 -37.20
C GLY A 960 -37.76 26.61 -36.13
N PRO A 961 -36.71 27.36 -35.75
CA PRO A 961 -35.69 26.91 -34.80
C PRO A 961 -36.26 26.63 -33.40
N LEU A 962 -35.97 25.45 -32.84
CA LEU A 962 -36.38 25.03 -31.50
C LEU A 962 -35.17 24.52 -30.70
N ILE A 963 -35.07 24.90 -29.42
CA ILE A 963 -34.04 24.38 -28.51
C ILE A 963 -34.42 22.95 -28.11
N LEU A 964 -33.51 22.01 -28.38
CA LEU A 964 -33.70 20.60 -28.02
C LEU A 964 -33.05 20.27 -26.67
N GLU A 965 -31.79 20.69 -26.49
CA GLU A 965 -31.03 20.52 -25.25
C GLU A 965 -29.97 21.64 -25.07
N LEU A 966 -29.62 21.94 -23.82
CA LEU A 966 -28.53 22.82 -23.47
C LEU A 966 -27.50 22.03 -22.65
N ASN A 967 -26.22 22.30 -22.86
CA ASN A 967 -25.12 21.52 -22.30
C ASN A 967 -24.06 22.44 -21.68
N ALA A 968 -23.82 22.32 -20.37
CA ALA A 968 -22.74 23.08 -19.69
C ALA A 968 -21.32 22.60 -20.07
N ARG A 969 -21.20 21.41 -20.67
CA ARG A 969 -19.91 20.74 -20.97
C ARG A 969 -19.84 20.19 -22.39
N PRO A 970 -20.12 20.99 -23.43
CA PRO A 970 -20.25 20.50 -24.81
C PRO A 970 -18.95 19.87 -25.32
N GLY A 971 -19.06 18.76 -26.05
CA GLY A 971 -17.93 18.04 -26.63
C GLY A 971 -17.07 18.90 -27.56
N LEU A 972 -15.80 18.52 -27.73
CA LEU A 972 -14.80 19.29 -28.49
C LEU A 972 -14.56 18.77 -29.92
N SER A 973 -15.30 17.74 -30.34
CA SER A 973 -15.24 17.18 -31.70
C SER A 973 -15.64 18.17 -32.79
N ILE A 974 -16.38 19.22 -32.41
CA ILE A 974 -16.76 20.33 -33.30
C ILE A 974 -15.55 21.02 -33.95
N GLN A 975 -14.38 21.01 -33.29
CA GLN A 975 -13.13 21.56 -33.84
C GLN A 975 -12.62 20.77 -35.04
N LEU A 976 -12.86 19.45 -35.04
CA LEU A 976 -12.49 18.56 -36.14
C LEU A 976 -13.40 18.83 -37.35
N ALA A 977 -14.70 18.96 -37.10
CA ALA A 977 -15.69 19.25 -38.14
C ALA A 977 -15.50 20.62 -38.80
N ASN A 978 -15.02 21.61 -38.05
CA ASN A 978 -14.73 22.97 -38.54
C ASN A 978 -13.29 23.14 -39.03
N ASN A 979 -12.48 22.09 -38.97
CA ASN A 979 -11.07 22.13 -39.34
C ASN A 979 -10.25 23.26 -38.67
N SER A 980 -10.65 23.66 -37.46
CA SER A 980 -10.18 24.91 -36.83
C SER A 980 -10.20 24.82 -35.31
N GLY A 981 -9.22 25.44 -34.67
CA GLY A 981 -9.13 25.53 -33.22
C GLY A 981 -10.21 26.43 -32.62
N LEU A 982 -10.78 26.01 -31.49
CA LEU A 982 -11.75 26.81 -30.74
C LEU A 982 -11.07 27.91 -29.91
N LEU A 983 -9.81 27.70 -29.49
CA LEU A 983 -9.13 28.61 -28.56
C LEU A 983 -8.96 30.05 -29.08
N PRO A 984 -8.56 30.30 -30.35
CA PRO A 984 -8.38 31.67 -30.85
C PRO A 984 -9.70 32.45 -30.84
N ARG A 985 -10.81 31.79 -31.19
CA ARG A 985 -12.15 32.40 -31.16
C ARG A 985 -12.56 32.80 -29.74
N LEU A 986 -12.32 31.92 -28.76
CA LEU A 986 -12.61 32.22 -27.35
C LEU A 986 -11.74 33.36 -26.82
N GLN A 987 -10.45 33.40 -27.16
CA GLN A 987 -9.55 34.48 -26.76
C GLN A 987 -9.95 35.83 -27.37
N HIS A 988 -10.44 35.84 -28.61
CA HIS A 988 -10.96 37.04 -29.26
C HIS A 988 -12.19 37.61 -28.55
N VAL A 989 -13.10 36.73 -28.12
CA VAL A 989 -14.24 37.11 -27.27
C VAL A 989 -13.74 37.62 -25.91
N GLU A 990 -12.79 36.95 -25.25
CA GLU A 990 -12.25 37.40 -23.94
C GLU A 990 -11.58 38.77 -24.01
N ALA A 991 -10.91 39.09 -25.13
CA ALA A 991 -10.29 40.39 -25.36
C ALA A 991 -11.33 41.52 -25.54
N THR A 992 -12.56 41.16 -25.88
CA THR A 992 -13.66 42.09 -26.16
C THR A 992 -14.59 42.18 -24.94
N ASN A 993 -15.02 43.38 -24.54
CA ASN A 993 -15.96 43.51 -23.41
C ASN A 993 -17.41 43.24 -23.83
N THR A 994 -17.74 41.97 -24.02
CA THR A 994 -19.01 41.50 -24.62
C THR A 994 -20.21 41.56 -23.67
N LYS A 995 -19.97 41.62 -22.35
CA LYS A 995 -21.04 41.68 -21.33
C LYS A 995 -21.94 42.90 -21.47
N LYS A 996 -21.45 44.01 -22.02
CA LYS A 996 -22.22 45.25 -22.22
C LYS A 996 -22.91 45.33 -23.58
N MET A 997 -22.63 44.39 -24.49
CA MET A 997 -23.21 44.39 -25.83
C MET A 997 -24.65 43.88 -25.79
N ARG A 998 -25.51 44.48 -26.61
CA ARG A 998 -26.86 43.95 -26.85
C ARG A 998 -26.75 42.68 -27.70
N ILE A 999 -27.79 41.85 -27.69
CA ILE A 999 -27.81 40.59 -28.46
C ILE A 999 -27.52 40.83 -29.94
N ALA A 1000 -28.12 41.87 -30.55
CA ALA A 1000 -27.87 42.22 -31.95
C ALA A 1000 -26.38 42.53 -32.22
N ASP A 1001 -25.74 43.29 -31.34
CA ASP A 1001 -24.32 43.67 -31.46
C ASP A 1001 -23.41 42.43 -31.30
N ARG A 1002 -23.76 41.50 -30.40
CA ARG A 1002 -23.05 40.21 -30.22
C ARG A 1002 -23.15 39.31 -31.46
N LEU A 1003 -24.32 39.26 -32.10
CA LEU A 1003 -24.53 38.48 -33.32
C LEU A 1003 -23.76 39.07 -34.50
N GLN A 1004 -23.79 40.40 -34.65
CA GLN A 1004 -23.00 41.08 -35.67
C GLN A 1004 -21.51 40.82 -35.46
N PHE A 1005 -21.02 40.92 -34.21
CA PHE A 1005 -19.64 40.57 -33.87
C PHE A 1005 -19.30 39.13 -34.25
N ALA A 1006 -20.18 38.16 -33.97
CA ALA A 1006 -19.97 36.76 -34.34
C ALA A 1006 -19.83 36.57 -35.86
N ILE A 1007 -20.72 37.19 -36.64
CA ILE A 1007 -20.74 37.08 -38.10
C ILE A 1007 -19.50 37.72 -38.72
N GLU A 1008 -19.07 38.89 -38.24
CA GLU A 1008 -17.91 39.61 -38.76
C GLU A 1008 -16.58 38.93 -38.42
N ASN A 1009 -16.46 38.36 -37.21
CA ASN A 1009 -15.17 37.89 -36.69
C ASN A 1009 -14.96 36.37 -36.79
N PHE A 1010 -16.03 35.58 -36.91
CA PHE A 1010 -15.95 34.11 -36.96
C PHE A 1010 -16.38 33.49 -38.29
N LYS A 1011 -16.41 34.31 -39.34
CA LYS A 1011 -16.52 33.83 -40.72
C LYS A 1011 -15.39 32.85 -41.04
N HIS A 1012 -15.73 31.76 -41.70
CA HIS A 1012 -14.75 30.80 -42.20
C HIS A 1012 -14.11 31.34 -43.49
N ASP A 1013 -13.21 32.32 -43.35
CA ASP A 1013 -12.31 32.75 -44.42
C ASP A 1013 -10.98 32.01 -44.29
N ASP A 1014 -10.25 31.81 -45.40
CA ASP A 1014 -8.93 31.13 -45.55
C ASP A 1014 -7.80 31.65 -44.63
N THR A 1015 -8.10 32.56 -43.71
CA THR A 1015 -7.21 33.16 -42.70
C THR A 1015 -6.99 32.29 -41.46
N TRP A 1016 -7.83 31.27 -41.22
CA TRP A 1016 -7.66 30.33 -40.12
C TRP A 1016 -6.99 29.04 -40.64
N GLU A 1017 -5.74 28.76 -40.24
CA GLU A 1017 -4.97 27.58 -40.70
C GLU A 1017 -5.81 26.28 -40.63
N THR A 1018 -6.15 25.71 -41.80
CA THR A 1018 -6.83 24.42 -41.98
C THR A 1018 -6.02 23.29 -41.33
N LEU A 1019 -6.64 22.35 -40.60
CA LEU A 1019 -5.93 21.13 -40.17
C LEU A 1019 -5.46 20.35 -41.42
N PRO A 1020 -4.30 19.68 -41.37
CA PRO A 1020 -3.88 18.75 -42.40
C PRO A 1020 -4.91 17.63 -42.46
N ALA A 1021 -5.05 17.00 -43.63
CA ALA A 1021 -5.82 15.77 -43.75
C ALA A 1021 -5.36 14.76 -42.66
N PHE A 1022 -6.33 14.30 -41.87
CA PHE A 1022 -6.18 13.34 -40.78
C PHE A 1022 -5.56 12.02 -41.19
#